data_AF-A0A8B7E5J2-F1
#
_entry.id   AF-A0A8B7E5J2-F1
#
_cell.length_a   1.000
_cell.length_b   1.000
_cell.length_c   1.000
_cell.angle_alpha   90.00
_cell.angle_beta   90.00
_cell.angle_gamma   90.00
#
_symmetry.space_group_name_H-M   'P 1'
#
loop_
_entity.id
_entity.type
_entity.pdbx_description
1 polymer ?
#
loop_
_entity_poly.entity_id
_entity_poly.type
_entity_poly.pdbx_seq_one_letter_code
_entity_poly.pdbx_strand_id
1 'polypeptide(L)'
;MHFDREQKAMYTFTVYAFDGERTGSSTIKIIITDVNDEAPKFNDGPYLRVVQENQKEGAIVGYVTATDQDEGENSIITYSLLQSAERFVIDPNTGLIRTSKVLDRESDKFNNFTIIVAATDHGGKNSLTSSVEVIILVTDANDQYPYFVPKVYEATLLECTFIGDHVTTVTAKDDDEINTVNTELIYSITSGNTPRRFRIDPDTGLITVAHRLDYEKEKRYDLYISVRDKGLPQLIGKENATVTVLINDCNDNSPQFELPTYQGDVKEDVKIGFVLIEATATDSDIGINGMFDFFIVDADENYHFTIVKKSSLEQNIALIKVDWRLDREKQNQYTFRIAAKDHGEPPLTGYAQVIINIIDINDNGPIFVPPDFCGKIKEEFKGEQMVTTIEVNDPDDKGSQCPCDFEIVDDPSKMFYLEKTNINNKAIIKTTSTSIFDRDMPNQQLYVLRVSAADSGSPPLKSFTYVYVEVEDVKDNSIIEGGLLNIDLNAYNGKFIGGRIGYVYINDYDILLDSDHLIVTSGNVVKSKYFTIDSSGMISATSLLPLGEHELKIQSTERKVNGKTVFSKVIVSVKEVTEQATKNSIAIRITGMQKNLTCKEIPYPDMAPFLAQLLNVDITQIKIFSAIEVPSLYRGVDIRFYVRRFIESETEDYLLPIEIIAKLTPHIHEIERFVGGQVHSVGVDPCAKEPCTVGFCYNDIFASNQYTIVTDKNGIIPPKPSARIFISMDVHDVAVCVSEIRKVDLCKEGPENPCLNGGTCYPILPSGYRCKCMQGFDGLQCQLSTRYFEKDGFFLLKPISYFYEGTISFEFSTLDSNGLIFYHGPTISDSDNRNKLLDFLAIDLVDGKVGISISQGEEKIFRKIVVSGKNLNDGLFHNVNIFKRGK
;
A
#
# COMPACT_ATOMS: atom_id res chain seq x y z
N MET A 1 -48.56 -5.32 128.36
CA MET A 1 -47.21 -4.87 127.96
C MET A 1 -46.58 -6.04 127.25
N HIS A 2 -46.25 -5.87 125.98
CA HIS A 2 -45.47 -6.84 125.22
C HIS A 2 -44.00 -6.53 125.50
N PHE A 3 -43.21 -7.53 125.88
CA PHE A 3 -41.77 -7.38 126.06
C PHE A 3 -41.11 -7.83 124.77
N ASP A 4 -40.30 -6.95 124.19
CA ASP A 4 -39.49 -7.14 122.98
C ASP A 4 -38.03 -6.91 123.44
N ARG A 5 -37.21 -7.95 123.36
CA ARG A 5 -35.84 -7.93 123.88
C ARG A 5 -34.96 -7.09 122.96
N GLU A 6 -35.17 -7.18 121.67
CA GLU A 6 -34.43 -6.57 120.57
C GLU A 6 -34.55 -5.03 120.65
N GLN A 7 -35.66 -4.52 121.16
CA GLN A 7 -35.78 -3.12 121.60
C GLN A 7 -35.13 -2.81 122.96
N LYS A 8 -35.32 -3.68 123.96
CA LYS A 8 -34.83 -3.43 125.33
C LYS A 8 -34.65 -4.71 126.18
N ALA A 9 -33.41 -5.16 126.30
CA ALA A 9 -33.05 -6.42 126.98
C ALA A 9 -33.18 -6.45 128.52
N MET A 10 -33.25 -5.30 129.21
CA MET A 10 -33.27 -5.29 130.68
C MET A 10 -34.10 -4.13 131.25
N TYR A 11 -34.90 -4.46 132.26
CA TYR A 11 -35.65 -3.52 133.07
C TYR A 11 -35.16 -3.63 134.52
N THR A 12 -34.82 -2.50 135.14
CA THR A 12 -34.38 -2.45 136.54
C THR A 12 -35.30 -1.56 137.35
N PHE A 13 -35.82 -2.06 138.46
CA PHE A 13 -36.64 -1.27 139.38
C PHE A 13 -36.36 -1.68 140.83
N THR A 14 -36.36 -0.70 141.72
CA THR A 14 -36.10 -0.91 143.16
C THR A 14 -37.42 -1.03 143.89
N VAL A 15 -37.62 -2.15 144.59
CA VAL A 15 -38.78 -2.37 145.46
C VAL A 15 -38.40 -2.14 146.92
N TYR A 16 -39.33 -1.60 147.68
CA TYR A 16 -39.17 -1.29 149.09
C TYR A 16 -40.24 -2.07 149.88
N ALA A 17 -39.84 -2.74 150.96
CA ALA A 17 -40.72 -3.41 151.91
C ALA A 17 -40.62 -2.71 153.28
N PHE A 18 -41.76 -2.47 153.92
CA PHE A 18 -41.87 -1.74 155.18
C PHE A 18 -42.77 -2.49 156.16
N ASP A 19 -42.30 -2.76 157.38
CA ASP A 19 -43.03 -3.56 158.39
C ASP A 19 -43.70 -2.72 159.50
N GLY A 20 -43.66 -1.39 159.36
CA GLY A 20 -44.16 -0.46 160.36
C GLY A 20 -43.08 0.19 161.23
N GLU A 21 -41.85 -0.36 161.27
CA GLU A 21 -40.69 0.27 161.95
C GLU A 21 -39.40 0.27 161.11
N ARG A 22 -39.23 -0.65 160.13
CA ARG A 22 -38.01 -0.76 159.31
C ARG A 22 -38.35 -0.89 157.83
N THR A 23 -37.54 -0.25 156.98
CA THR A 23 -37.58 -0.41 155.52
C THR A 23 -36.40 -1.26 155.03
N GLY A 24 -36.69 -2.31 154.27
CA GLY A 24 -35.72 -3.01 153.44
C GLY A 24 -35.96 -2.68 151.97
N SER A 25 -34.90 -2.41 151.20
CA SER A 25 -35.00 -2.24 149.75
C SER A 25 -34.25 -3.34 149.03
N SER A 26 -34.80 -3.81 147.90
CA SER A 26 -34.12 -4.73 147.00
C SER A 26 -34.27 -4.26 145.56
N THR A 27 -33.21 -4.36 144.78
CA THR A 27 -33.26 -4.04 143.36
C THR A 27 -33.64 -5.30 142.59
N ILE A 28 -34.77 -5.26 141.90
CA ILE A 28 -35.18 -6.31 140.97
C ILE A 28 -34.64 -5.95 139.59
N LYS A 29 -33.82 -6.85 139.05
CA LYS A 29 -33.44 -6.83 137.64
C LYS A 29 -34.29 -7.88 136.93
N ILE A 30 -35.13 -7.42 136.01
CA ILE A 30 -35.76 -8.30 135.02
C ILE A 30 -34.85 -8.30 133.80
N ILE A 31 -34.22 -9.44 133.57
CA ILE A 31 -33.51 -9.74 132.34
C ILE A 31 -34.54 -10.44 131.45
N ILE A 32 -34.83 -9.86 130.28
CA ILE A 32 -35.69 -10.49 129.30
C ILE A 32 -34.85 -11.56 128.60
N THR A 33 -35.32 -12.80 128.63
CA THR A 33 -34.66 -13.90 127.90
C THR A 33 -35.04 -13.81 126.42
N ASP A 34 -34.05 -14.03 125.57
CA ASP A 34 -34.19 -14.07 124.12
C ASP A 34 -35.14 -15.19 123.64
N VAL A 35 -35.84 -14.93 122.54
CA VAL A 35 -36.65 -15.89 121.77
C VAL A 35 -36.24 -15.74 120.31
N ASN A 36 -36.29 -16.82 119.52
CA ASN A 36 -35.88 -16.79 118.12
C ASN A 36 -37.02 -16.27 117.22
N ASP A 37 -37.32 -14.97 117.28
CA ASP A 37 -38.41 -14.33 116.54
C ASP A 37 -37.98 -13.35 115.45
N GLU A 38 -36.69 -13.04 115.32
CA GLU A 38 -36.13 -12.38 114.15
C GLU A 38 -35.41 -13.40 113.25
N ALA A 39 -35.58 -13.26 111.93
CA ALA A 39 -34.85 -14.09 110.99
C ALA A 39 -33.54 -13.40 110.57
N PRO A 40 -32.48 -14.14 110.22
CA PRO A 40 -31.27 -13.53 109.68
C PRO A 40 -31.60 -12.64 108.49
N LYS A 41 -31.04 -11.42 108.44
CA LYS A 41 -31.28 -10.47 107.36
C LYS A 41 -30.00 -10.17 106.61
N PHE A 42 -29.98 -10.45 105.30
CA PHE A 42 -28.86 -10.06 104.45
C PHE A 42 -28.70 -8.54 104.44
N ASN A 43 -27.45 -8.09 104.56
CA ASN A 43 -27.11 -6.67 104.65
C ASN A 43 -27.36 -5.93 103.32
N ASP A 44 -27.14 -6.62 102.21
CA ASP A 44 -27.43 -6.17 100.84
C ASP A 44 -28.19 -7.28 100.07
N GLY A 45 -28.76 -6.94 98.91
CA GLY A 45 -29.38 -7.92 98.01
C GLY A 45 -30.19 -7.28 96.87
N PRO A 46 -30.11 -7.80 95.63
CA PRO A 46 -29.29 -8.93 95.16
C PRO A 46 -27.79 -8.59 95.10
N TYR A 47 -26.93 -9.60 95.28
CA TYR A 47 -25.47 -9.43 95.19
C TYR A 47 -24.98 -9.67 93.76
N LEU A 48 -24.15 -8.77 93.24
CA LEU A 48 -23.39 -8.99 92.00
C LEU A 48 -21.95 -9.37 92.35
N ARG A 49 -21.48 -10.49 91.80
CA ARG A 49 -20.09 -10.97 91.94
C ARG A 49 -19.52 -11.27 90.58
N VAL A 50 -18.20 -11.20 90.48
CA VAL A 50 -17.48 -11.41 89.23
C VAL A 50 -16.36 -12.41 89.48
N VAL A 51 -16.23 -13.39 88.60
CA VAL A 51 -15.15 -14.35 88.62
C VAL A 51 -14.65 -14.54 87.19
N GLN A 52 -13.33 -14.50 86.99
CA GLN A 52 -12.75 -14.85 85.70
C GLN A 52 -12.82 -16.35 85.49
N GLU A 53 -13.07 -16.79 84.27
CA GLU A 53 -12.94 -18.21 83.91
C GLU A 53 -11.49 -18.70 83.99
N ASN A 54 -11.28 -20.00 83.79
CA ASN A 54 -9.97 -20.66 83.84
C ASN A 54 -9.21 -20.56 85.17
N GLN A 55 -9.81 -19.94 86.18
CA GLN A 55 -9.26 -19.93 87.54
C GLN A 55 -9.33 -21.34 88.12
N LYS A 56 -8.29 -21.71 88.87
CA LYS A 56 -8.22 -23.02 89.55
C LYS A 56 -9.44 -23.22 90.45
N GLU A 57 -9.83 -24.48 90.62
CA GLU A 57 -10.85 -24.87 91.57
C GLU A 57 -10.61 -24.24 92.95
N GLY A 58 -11.69 -23.73 93.56
CA GLY A 58 -11.61 -22.97 94.79
C GLY A 58 -11.29 -21.50 94.58
N ALA A 59 -11.48 -20.94 93.38
CA ALA A 59 -11.35 -19.50 93.15
C ALA A 59 -12.37 -18.72 93.99
N ILE A 60 -11.97 -17.59 94.56
CA ILE A 60 -12.86 -16.75 95.38
C ILE A 60 -13.79 -15.97 94.46
N VAL A 61 -15.10 -16.15 94.63
CA VAL A 61 -16.13 -15.39 93.90
C VAL A 61 -16.53 -14.14 94.69
N GLY A 62 -16.56 -14.25 96.02
CA GLY A 62 -16.88 -13.15 96.94
C GLY A 62 -17.54 -13.68 98.20
N TYR A 63 -18.12 -12.81 99.02
CA TYR A 63 -18.85 -13.20 100.23
C TYR A 63 -20.23 -12.55 100.27
N VAL A 64 -21.14 -13.14 101.05
CA VAL A 64 -22.41 -12.54 101.46
C VAL A 64 -22.41 -12.37 102.98
N THR A 65 -23.15 -11.38 103.47
CA THR A 65 -23.28 -11.14 104.92
C THR A 65 -24.74 -10.94 105.28
N ALA A 66 -25.16 -11.64 106.33
CA ALA A 66 -26.41 -11.43 107.02
C ALA A 66 -26.15 -11.09 108.49
N THR A 67 -27.11 -10.42 109.11
CA THR A 67 -27.12 -10.07 110.54
C THR A 67 -28.43 -10.51 111.15
N ASP A 68 -28.36 -10.97 112.40
CA ASP A 68 -29.51 -11.39 113.19
C ASP A 68 -29.56 -10.53 114.46
N GLN A 69 -30.75 -10.12 114.89
CA GLN A 69 -30.94 -9.23 116.04
C GLN A 69 -31.10 -9.97 117.38
N ASP A 70 -31.25 -11.29 117.34
CA ASP A 70 -31.43 -12.15 118.52
C ASP A 70 -30.12 -12.26 119.36
N GLU A 71 -30.08 -13.07 120.44
CA GLU A 71 -28.89 -13.28 121.28
C GLU A 71 -28.36 -14.71 121.26
N GLY A 72 -27.06 -14.86 121.48
CA GLY A 72 -26.46 -16.18 121.68
C GLY A 72 -26.65 -17.05 120.43
N GLU A 73 -27.07 -18.30 120.60
CA GLU A 73 -27.24 -19.26 119.49
C GLU A 73 -28.26 -18.76 118.44
N ASN A 74 -29.32 -18.05 118.85
CA ASN A 74 -30.32 -17.50 117.93
C ASN A 74 -29.73 -16.41 117.00
N SER A 75 -28.60 -15.81 117.38
CA SER A 75 -27.90 -14.82 116.54
C SER A 75 -26.81 -15.42 115.63
N ILE A 76 -26.48 -16.71 115.80
CA ILE A 76 -25.41 -17.38 115.04
C ILE A 76 -25.96 -17.86 113.71
N ILE A 77 -25.38 -17.35 112.63
CA ILE A 77 -25.84 -17.60 111.26
C ILE A 77 -25.00 -18.68 110.60
N THR A 78 -25.65 -19.60 109.90
CA THR A 78 -25.03 -20.53 108.95
C THR A 78 -25.52 -20.30 107.54
N TYR A 79 -24.58 -20.23 106.60
CA TYR A 79 -24.85 -20.03 105.19
C TYR A 79 -24.93 -21.36 104.43
N SER A 80 -25.85 -21.45 103.47
CA SER A 80 -25.97 -22.60 102.57
C SER A 80 -26.46 -22.20 101.18
N LEU A 81 -26.20 -23.03 100.16
CA LEU A 81 -26.71 -22.82 98.80
C LEU A 81 -28.01 -23.61 98.61
N LEU A 82 -29.10 -22.92 98.27
CA LEU A 82 -30.40 -23.54 97.96
C LEU A 82 -30.48 -24.04 96.51
N GLN A 83 -29.75 -23.40 95.59
CA GLN A 83 -29.74 -23.71 94.16
C GLN A 83 -28.31 -23.56 93.57
N SER A 84 -28.00 -24.35 92.54
CA SER A 84 -26.74 -24.27 91.76
C SER A 84 -25.46 -24.70 92.50
N ALA A 85 -25.54 -25.67 93.41
CA ALA A 85 -24.40 -26.21 94.18
C ALA A 85 -23.36 -27.02 93.35
N GLU A 86 -23.58 -27.24 92.04
CA GLU A 86 -22.68 -28.07 91.23
C GLU A 86 -21.38 -27.36 90.81
N ARG A 87 -21.36 -26.02 90.84
CA ARG A 87 -20.24 -25.17 90.38
C ARG A 87 -19.73 -24.20 91.43
N PHE A 88 -20.46 -24.03 92.52
CA PHE A 88 -20.12 -23.12 93.62
C PHE A 88 -20.31 -23.81 94.96
N VAL A 89 -19.46 -23.45 95.91
CA VAL A 89 -19.57 -23.83 97.32
C VAL A 89 -19.53 -22.58 98.17
N ILE A 90 -20.25 -22.59 99.28
CA ILE A 90 -20.24 -21.51 100.27
C ILE A 90 -19.67 -22.02 101.59
N ASP A 91 -18.78 -21.24 102.19
CA ASP A 91 -18.31 -21.50 103.54
C ASP A 91 -19.44 -21.18 104.54
N PRO A 92 -19.86 -22.16 105.36
CA PRO A 92 -21.05 -22.02 106.20
C PRO A 92 -20.90 -20.98 107.31
N ASN A 93 -19.68 -20.63 107.71
CA ASN A 93 -19.44 -19.73 108.85
C ASN A 93 -19.13 -18.29 108.40
N THR A 94 -18.55 -18.13 107.21
CA THR A 94 -18.06 -16.83 106.72
C THR A 94 -18.87 -16.26 105.57
N GLY A 95 -19.73 -17.07 104.93
CA GLY A 95 -20.49 -16.66 103.75
C GLY A 95 -19.63 -16.49 102.49
N LEU A 96 -18.36 -16.96 102.51
CA LEU A 96 -17.45 -16.92 101.37
C LEU A 96 -17.85 -17.94 100.30
N ILE A 97 -18.15 -17.46 99.10
CA ILE A 97 -18.46 -18.26 97.92
C ILE A 97 -17.18 -18.51 97.14
N ARG A 98 -16.93 -19.79 96.80
CA ARG A 98 -15.83 -20.24 95.95
C ARG A 98 -16.33 -21.11 94.81
N THR A 99 -15.59 -21.19 93.72
CA THR A 99 -15.86 -22.15 92.64
C THR A 99 -15.57 -23.57 93.12
N SER A 100 -16.40 -24.54 92.76
CA SER A 100 -16.17 -25.98 93.01
C SER A 100 -15.59 -26.72 91.80
N LYS A 101 -15.52 -26.04 90.64
CA LYS A 101 -14.89 -26.52 89.40
C LYS A 101 -14.24 -25.33 88.68
N VAL A 102 -13.36 -25.61 87.73
CA VAL A 102 -12.92 -24.60 86.75
C VAL A 102 -14.13 -24.22 85.89
N LEU A 103 -14.37 -22.93 85.71
CA LEU A 103 -15.40 -22.41 84.81
C LEU A 103 -14.78 -22.18 83.43
N ASP A 104 -15.55 -22.48 82.39
CA ASP A 104 -15.18 -22.31 80.97
C ASP A 104 -16.42 -21.73 80.26
N ARG A 105 -16.34 -20.46 79.89
CA ARG A 105 -17.45 -19.65 79.39
C ARG A 105 -17.90 -20.13 78.01
N GLU A 106 -16.97 -20.52 77.16
CA GLU A 106 -17.18 -20.98 75.79
C GLU A 106 -17.87 -22.35 75.75
N SER A 107 -17.39 -23.29 76.57
CA SER A 107 -17.97 -24.63 76.66
C SER A 107 -19.28 -24.64 77.44
N ASP A 108 -19.37 -23.89 78.54
CA ASP A 108 -20.57 -23.85 79.38
C ASP A 108 -21.71 -23.06 78.71
N LYS A 109 -21.42 -22.15 77.77
CA LYS A 109 -22.38 -21.28 77.06
C LYS A 109 -23.20 -20.36 77.98
N PHE A 110 -22.70 -20.09 79.18
CA PHE A 110 -23.32 -19.17 80.14
C PHE A 110 -22.31 -18.10 80.54
N ASN A 111 -22.68 -16.83 80.39
CA ASN A 111 -21.88 -15.68 80.84
C ASN A 111 -22.21 -15.25 82.28
N ASN A 112 -23.23 -15.86 82.89
CA ASN A 112 -23.58 -15.63 84.28
C ASN A 112 -24.28 -16.85 84.91
N PHE A 113 -24.22 -16.91 86.24
CA PHE A 113 -24.93 -17.88 87.05
C PHE A 113 -25.72 -17.15 88.14
N THR A 114 -26.97 -17.54 88.35
CA THR A 114 -27.75 -17.10 89.51
C THR A 114 -27.76 -18.22 90.55
N ILE A 115 -27.27 -17.92 91.74
CA ILE A 115 -27.32 -18.82 92.90
C ILE A 115 -28.17 -18.19 94.01
N ILE A 116 -28.85 -19.02 94.78
CA ILE A 116 -29.67 -18.57 95.91
C ILE A 116 -28.95 -18.99 97.19
N VAL A 117 -28.54 -18.02 98.00
CA VAL A 117 -27.89 -18.26 99.29
C VAL A 117 -28.92 -18.11 100.40
N ALA A 118 -28.98 -19.09 101.29
CA ALA A 118 -29.77 -19.03 102.52
C ALA A 118 -28.87 -18.71 103.73
N ALA A 119 -29.38 -17.89 104.64
CA ALA A 119 -28.83 -17.65 105.97
C ALA A 119 -29.83 -18.16 107.01
N THR A 120 -29.40 -19.09 107.87
CA THR A 120 -30.23 -19.76 108.87
C THR A 120 -29.62 -19.57 110.26
N ASP A 121 -30.43 -19.15 111.24
CA ASP A 121 -30.01 -19.03 112.64
C ASP A 121 -29.83 -20.40 113.33
N HIS A 122 -29.27 -20.45 114.55
CA HIS A 122 -29.15 -21.69 115.33
C HIS A 122 -30.27 -21.88 116.37
N GLY A 123 -31.49 -21.41 116.09
CA GLY A 123 -32.70 -21.57 116.92
C GLY A 123 -33.24 -23.02 117.10
N GLY A 124 -32.48 -24.04 116.69
CA GLY A 124 -32.80 -25.46 116.88
C GLY A 124 -34.01 -25.93 116.06
N LYS A 125 -35.13 -26.23 116.73
CA LYS A 125 -36.37 -26.65 116.03
C LYS A 125 -37.17 -25.47 115.46
N ASN A 126 -36.85 -24.25 115.90
CA ASN A 126 -37.55 -23.02 115.51
C ASN A 126 -36.69 -22.15 114.60
N SER A 127 -35.63 -22.70 113.99
CA SER A 127 -34.71 -21.89 113.19
C SER A 127 -35.42 -21.19 112.03
N LEU A 128 -35.14 -19.90 111.89
CA LEU A 128 -35.64 -19.06 110.82
C LEU A 128 -34.58 -18.93 109.73
N THR A 129 -35.03 -18.65 108.50
CA THR A 129 -34.15 -18.58 107.33
C THR A 129 -34.59 -17.46 106.42
N SER A 130 -33.63 -16.69 105.92
CA SER A 130 -33.83 -15.80 104.76
C SER A 130 -32.98 -16.26 103.59
N SER A 131 -33.33 -15.80 102.39
CA SER A 131 -32.56 -16.08 101.18
C SER A 131 -32.31 -14.82 100.36
N VAL A 132 -31.21 -14.81 99.61
CA VAL A 132 -30.83 -13.73 98.69
C VAL A 132 -30.29 -14.31 97.39
N GLU A 133 -30.59 -13.63 96.28
CA GLU A 133 -29.99 -13.94 94.99
C GLU A 133 -28.58 -13.36 94.88
N VAL A 134 -27.66 -14.19 94.39
CA VAL A 134 -26.32 -13.78 94.00
C VAL A 134 -26.14 -14.08 92.52
N ILE A 135 -25.95 -13.02 91.74
CA ILE A 135 -25.65 -13.08 90.32
C ILE A 135 -24.13 -13.07 90.18
N ILE A 136 -23.59 -14.15 89.63
CA ILE A 136 -22.16 -14.33 89.37
C ILE A 136 -21.95 -14.13 87.87
N LEU A 137 -21.27 -13.04 87.49
CA LEU A 137 -20.82 -12.82 86.12
C LEU A 137 -19.49 -13.53 85.91
N VAL A 138 -19.38 -14.26 84.81
CA VAL A 138 -18.11 -14.87 84.39
C VAL A 138 -17.46 -13.94 83.38
N THR A 139 -16.28 -13.41 83.72
CA THR A 139 -15.50 -12.58 82.77
C THR A 139 -14.59 -13.45 81.92
N ASP A 140 -14.54 -13.10 80.66
CA ASP A 140 -13.75 -13.71 79.59
C ASP A 140 -12.23 -13.74 79.93
N ALA A 141 -11.55 -14.79 79.49
CA ALA A 141 -10.09 -14.87 79.44
C ALA A 141 -9.65 -15.24 78.02
N ASN A 142 -8.59 -14.61 77.50
CA ASN A 142 -8.09 -14.89 76.14
C ASN A 142 -7.46 -16.31 76.07
N ASP A 143 -8.28 -17.32 75.79
CA ASP A 143 -7.87 -18.73 75.80
C ASP A 143 -8.28 -19.50 74.53
N GLN A 144 -9.14 -18.92 73.69
CA GLN A 144 -9.41 -19.41 72.36
C GLN A 144 -8.38 -18.89 71.35
N TYR A 145 -8.08 -19.72 70.35
CA TYR A 145 -7.13 -19.37 69.29
C TYR A 145 -7.91 -18.93 68.06
N PRO A 146 -7.52 -17.83 67.39
CA PRO A 146 -8.20 -17.41 66.18
C PRO A 146 -7.97 -18.42 65.03
N TYR A 147 -8.99 -18.63 64.20
CA TYR A 147 -8.95 -19.60 63.10
C TYR A 147 -9.67 -19.10 61.84
N PHE A 148 -9.13 -19.46 60.67
CA PHE A 148 -9.69 -19.06 59.37
C PHE A 148 -10.87 -19.95 58.93
N VAL A 149 -11.91 -19.32 58.38
CA VAL A 149 -13.06 -20.01 57.76
C VAL A 149 -13.49 -19.23 56.50
N PRO A 150 -13.19 -19.71 55.28
CA PRO A 150 -12.44 -20.94 54.94
C PRO A 150 -10.91 -20.81 55.16
N LYS A 151 -10.19 -21.93 55.08
CA LYS A 151 -8.70 -21.99 55.18
C LYS A 151 -7.98 -21.78 53.83
N VAL A 152 -8.69 -21.95 52.72
CA VAL A 152 -8.12 -21.83 51.36
C VAL A 152 -8.98 -20.84 50.58
N TYR A 153 -8.30 -19.92 49.91
CA TYR A 153 -8.88 -18.89 49.05
C TYR A 153 -8.19 -18.94 47.69
N GLU A 154 -8.94 -18.62 46.65
CA GLU A 154 -8.43 -18.51 45.29
C GLU A 154 -8.89 -17.19 44.69
N ALA A 155 -7.99 -16.50 44.02
CA ALA A 155 -8.26 -15.25 43.31
C ALA A 155 -7.57 -15.28 41.95
N THR A 156 -8.16 -14.61 40.97
CA THR A 156 -7.61 -14.47 39.63
C THR A 156 -7.58 -13.00 39.26
N LEU A 157 -6.43 -12.52 38.80
CA LEU A 157 -6.22 -11.12 38.42
C LEU A 157 -5.58 -11.07 37.04
N LEU A 158 -5.87 -10.01 36.28
CA LEU A 158 -5.06 -9.66 35.12
C LEU A 158 -3.76 -9.01 35.57
N GLU A 159 -2.66 -9.17 34.86
CA GLU A 159 -1.41 -8.50 35.23
C GLU A 159 -1.47 -6.97 35.09
N CYS A 160 -2.31 -6.46 34.17
CA CYS A 160 -2.59 -5.02 33.99
C CYS A 160 -3.47 -4.40 35.09
N THR A 161 -3.84 -5.17 36.11
CA THR A 161 -4.58 -4.70 37.28
C THR A 161 -3.82 -3.54 37.96
N PHE A 162 -4.54 -2.51 38.41
CA PHE A 162 -3.92 -1.33 39.00
C PHE A 162 -3.45 -1.59 40.43
N ILE A 163 -2.46 -0.81 40.86
CA ILE A 163 -2.03 -0.79 42.26
C ILE A 163 -3.19 -0.28 43.12
N GLY A 164 -3.53 -1.03 44.17
CA GLY A 164 -4.63 -0.76 45.08
C GLY A 164 -5.88 -1.60 44.83
N ASP A 165 -5.95 -2.32 43.70
CA ASP A 165 -7.13 -3.12 43.35
C ASP A 165 -7.30 -4.31 44.32
N HIS A 166 -8.57 -4.69 44.50
CA HIS A 166 -8.99 -5.78 45.38
C HIS A 166 -8.59 -7.15 44.82
N VAL A 167 -7.92 -7.96 45.65
CA VAL A 167 -7.59 -9.37 45.31
C VAL A 167 -8.61 -10.30 45.91
N THR A 168 -8.72 -10.28 47.23
CA THR A 168 -9.68 -11.07 48.02
C THR A 168 -9.69 -10.53 49.45
N THR A 169 -10.62 -11.00 50.28
CA THR A 169 -10.65 -10.71 51.72
C THR A 169 -10.67 -12.02 52.47
N VAL A 170 -9.70 -12.22 53.37
CA VAL A 170 -9.68 -13.39 54.25
C VAL A 170 -10.49 -13.12 55.50
N THR A 171 -11.10 -14.16 56.06
CA THR A 171 -11.90 -14.04 57.28
C THR A 171 -11.50 -15.11 58.29
N ALA A 172 -11.33 -14.67 59.53
CA ALA A 172 -11.06 -15.53 60.68
C ALA A 172 -12.07 -15.24 61.78
N LYS A 173 -12.19 -16.19 62.70
CA LYS A 173 -13.06 -16.11 63.87
C LYS A 173 -12.25 -16.41 65.12
N ASP A 174 -12.73 -15.88 66.22
CA ASP A 174 -12.28 -16.21 67.56
C ASP A 174 -13.53 -16.47 68.40
N ASP A 175 -13.49 -17.51 69.24
CA ASP A 175 -14.65 -17.99 69.99
C ASP A 175 -14.73 -17.33 71.40
N ASP A 176 -13.74 -16.49 71.78
CA ASP A 176 -13.76 -15.61 72.97
C ASP A 176 -14.94 -14.59 72.94
N GLU A 177 -15.07 -13.72 73.95
CA GLU A 177 -16.17 -12.76 74.02
C GLU A 177 -16.20 -11.76 72.86
N ILE A 178 -17.30 -11.76 72.10
CA ILE A 178 -17.51 -10.85 70.97
C ILE A 178 -17.49 -9.38 71.41
N ASN A 179 -16.88 -8.52 70.58
CA ASN A 179 -16.69 -7.08 70.84
C ASN A 179 -15.74 -6.78 72.02
N THR A 180 -14.79 -7.67 72.30
CA THR A 180 -13.69 -7.45 73.23
C THR A 180 -12.36 -7.51 72.50
N VAL A 181 -11.28 -7.09 73.16
CA VAL A 181 -9.92 -7.17 72.60
C VAL A 181 -9.47 -8.61 72.30
N ASN A 182 -10.08 -9.60 72.94
CA ASN A 182 -9.79 -11.02 72.73
C ASN A 182 -10.34 -11.52 71.38
N THR A 183 -11.40 -10.89 70.86
CA THR A 183 -11.95 -11.19 69.53
C THR A 183 -11.54 -10.17 68.44
N GLU A 184 -10.72 -9.16 68.77
CA GLU A 184 -10.15 -8.25 67.78
C GLU A 184 -8.95 -8.87 67.08
N LEU A 185 -9.05 -9.07 65.76
CA LEU A 185 -8.06 -9.80 64.99
C LEU A 185 -7.09 -8.89 64.23
N ILE A 186 -5.84 -9.36 64.09
CA ILE A 186 -4.79 -8.75 63.27
C ILE A 186 -4.30 -9.77 62.24
N TYR A 187 -4.46 -9.43 60.96
CA TYR A 187 -4.03 -10.24 59.83
C TYR A 187 -2.63 -9.84 59.33
N SER A 188 -1.84 -10.82 58.86
CA SER A 188 -0.53 -10.56 58.27
C SER A 188 -0.15 -11.61 57.22
N ILE A 189 0.54 -11.20 56.16
CA ILE A 189 1.14 -12.14 55.19
C ILE A 189 2.50 -12.58 55.71
N THR A 190 2.68 -13.87 55.97
CA THR A 190 3.93 -14.41 56.54
C THR A 190 4.93 -14.87 55.49
N SER A 191 4.46 -15.37 54.35
CA SER A 191 5.30 -15.88 53.25
C SER A 191 4.52 -15.96 51.94
N GLY A 192 5.21 -16.29 50.84
CA GLY A 192 4.59 -16.39 49.50
C GLY A 192 4.47 -15.09 48.72
N ASN A 193 4.84 -13.96 49.36
CA ASN A 193 4.71 -12.62 48.79
C ASN A 193 6.08 -12.01 48.45
N THR A 194 6.95 -12.74 47.77
CA THR A 194 8.19 -12.20 47.19
C THR A 194 7.93 -11.94 45.71
N PRO A 195 8.19 -10.75 45.15
CA PRO A 195 8.87 -9.57 45.72
C PRO A 195 7.93 -8.48 46.29
N ARG A 196 6.95 -8.85 47.13
CA ARG A 196 5.95 -7.98 47.78
C ARG A 196 4.92 -7.37 46.84
N ARG A 197 4.33 -8.19 45.96
CA ARG A 197 3.28 -7.75 45.03
C ARG A 197 1.95 -7.46 45.70
N PHE A 198 1.70 -8.00 46.89
CA PHE A 198 0.43 -7.85 47.61
C PHE A 198 0.61 -7.19 48.97
N ARG A 199 -0.46 -6.53 49.45
CA ARG A 199 -0.56 -5.99 50.80
C ARG A 199 -1.85 -6.48 51.44
N ILE A 200 -1.79 -6.80 52.72
CA ILE A 200 -2.98 -7.08 53.53
C ILE A 200 -3.24 -5.91 54.47
N ASP A 201 -4.50 -5.53 54.58
CA ASP A 201 -4.98 -4.64 55.63
C ASP A 201 -5.09 -5.43 56.95
N PRO A 202 -4.38 -5.00 58.02
CA PRO A 202 -4.26 -5.79 59.23
C PRO A 202 -5.56 -5.91 60.01
N ASP A 203 -6.49 -4.97 59.90
CA ASP A 203 -7.72 -4.98 60.70
C ASP A 203 -8.88 -5.67 59.96
N THR A 204 -8.89 -5.61 58.62
CA THR A 204 -10.01 -6.10 57.79
C THR A 204 -9.71 -7.41 57.05
N GLY A 205 -8.44 -7.82 56.95
CA GLY A 205 -8.05 -8.99 56.16
C GLY A 205 -8.16 -8.78 54.64
N LEU A 206 -8.40 -7.55 54.18
CA LEU A 206 -8.47 -7.18 52.77
C LEU A 206 -7.07 -7.25 52.13
N ILE A 207 -6.92 -8.08 51.09
CA ILE A 207 -5.69 -8.18 50.29
C ILE A 207 -5.86 -7.33 49.02
N THR A 208 -4.87 -6.48 48.76
CA THR A 208 -4.81 -5.59 47.59
C THR A 208 -3.49 -5.71 46.85
N VAL A 209 -3.48 -5.30 45.59
CA VAL A 209 -2.25 -5.21 44.78
C VAL A 209 -1.39 -4.05 45.29
N ALA A 210 -0.14 -4.33 45.67
CA ALA A 210 0.81 -3.34 46.16
C ALA A 210 1.78 -2.83 45.09
N HIS A 211 2.10 -3.67 44.10
CA HIS A 211 2.98 -3.34 42.98
C HIS A 211 2.50 -4.03 41.70
N ARG A 212 2.91 -3.52 40.53
CA ARG A 212 2.57 -4.08 39.21
C ARG A 212 2.83 -5.59 39.16
N LEU A 213 1.88 -6.31 38.60
CA LEU A 213 1.98 -7.74 38.32
C LEU A 213 2.59 -7.91 36.92
N ASP A 214 3.12 -9.09 36.65
CA ASP A 214 3.88 -9.39 35.43
C ASP A 214 3.81 -10.92 35.23
N TYR A 215 2.99 -11.33 34.28
CA TYR A 215 2.66 -12.71 33.95
C TYR A 215 3.86 -13.41 33.31
N GLU A 216 4.65 -12.72 32.50
CA GLU A 216 5.86 -13.24 31.85
C GLU A 216 6.91 -13.64 32.89
N LYS A 217 6.94 -12.95 34.05
CA LYS A 217 7.85 -13.26 35.15
C LYS A 217 7.31 -14.26 36.16
N GLU A 218 6.08 -14.07 36.65
CA GLU A 218 5.52 -14.90 37.73
C GLU A 218 4.00 -15.02 37.63
N LYS A 219 3.55 -16.24 37.34
CA LYS A 219 2.14 -16.53 36.98
C LYS A 219 1.27 -16.88 38.17
N ARG A 220 1.88 -17.13 39.33
CA ARG A 220 1.17 -17.63 40.52
C ARG A 220 1.84 -17.19 41.80
N TYR A 221 1.03 -16.76 42.77
CA TYR A 221 1.48 -16.48 44.13
C TYR A 221 0.65 -17.27 45.13
N ASP A 222 1.32 -18.07 45.97
CA ASP A 222 0.69 -18.79 47.06
C ASP A 222 0.97 -18.06 48.38
N LEU A 223 0.09 -17.14 48.78
CA LEU A 223 0.25 -16.32 49.98
C LEU A 223 -0.18 -17.09 51.23
N TYR A 224 0.66 -17.08 52.26
CA TYR A 224 0.32 -17.66 53.56
C TYR A 224 -0.02 -16.54 54.55
N ILE A 225 -1.23 -16.58 55.09
CA ILE A 225 -1.79 -15.55 55.97
C ILE A 225 -1.89 -16.08 57.39
N SER A 226 -1.31 -15.35 58.33
CA SER A 226 -1.44 -15.59 59.76
C SER A 226 -2.41 -14.59 60.38
N VAL A 227 -3.14 -15.04 61.40
CA VAL A 227 -4.04 -14.21 62.21
C VAL A 227 -3.66 -14.35 63.68
N ARG A 228 -3.78 -13.26 64.42
CA ARG A 228 -3.64 -13.22 65.88
C ARG A 228 -4.70 -12.33 66.49
N ASP A 229 -5.07 -12.57 67.73
CA ASP A 229 -5.92 -11.67 68.50
C ASP A 229 -5.14 -10.45 69.04
N LYS A 230 -5.84 -9.54 69.73
CA LYS A 230 -5.26 -8.43 70.51
C LYS A 230 -5.34 -8.66 72.02
N GLY A 231 -5.71 -9.86 72.46
CA GLY A 231 -5.82 -10.24 73.85
C GLY A 231 -4.47 -10.31 74.58
N LEU A 232 -4.51 -10.57 75.89
CA LEU A 232 -3.30 -10.71 76.71
C LEU A 232 -3.35 -12.04 77.49
N PRO A 233 -2.46 -13.01 77.20
CA PRO A 233 -1.43 -12.99 76.15
C PRO A 233 -2.03 -13.06 74.75
N GLN A 234 -1.35 -12.49 73.75
CA GLN A 234 -1.80 -12.60 72.35
C GLN A 234 -1.67 -14.04 71.85
N LEU A 235 -2.73 -14.62 71.30
CA LEU A 235 -2.71 -15.94 70.70
C LEU A 235 -2.67 -15.84 69.17
N ILE A 236 -1.81 -16.66 68.56
CA ILE A 236 -1.64 -16.75 67.11
C ILE A 236 -2.33 -18.02 66.64
N GLY A 237 -3.14 -17.90 65.58
CA GLY A 237 -3.84 -19.04 65.00
C GLY A 237 -2.88 -20.19 64.65
N LYS A 238 -3.30 -21.41 64.99
CA LYS A 238 -2.45 -22.61 64.86
C LYS A 238 -2.18 -22.99 63.40
N GLU A 239 -3.03 -22.55 62.49
CA GLU A 239 -2.92 -22.80 61.05
C GLU A 239 -3.06 -21.50 60.27
N ASN A 240 -2.22 -21.32 59.26
CA ASN A 240 -2.32 -20.22 58.32
C ASN A 240 -3.42 -20.50 57.28
N ALA A 241 -4.05 -19.45 56.76
CA ALA A 241 -4.81 -19.55 55.52
C ALA A 241 -3.88 -19.47 54.30
N THR A 242 -4.24 -20.16 53.23
CA THR A 242 -3.54 -20.09 51.94
C THR A 242 -4.42 -19.33 50.95
N VAL A 243 -3.85 -18.31 50.31
CA VAL A 243 -4.49 -17.56 49.22
C VAL A 243 -3.69 -17.79 47.94
N THR A 244 -4.24 -18.57 47.01
CA THR A 244 -3.66 -18.78 45.69
C THR A 244 -4.13 -17.66 44.76
N VAL A 245 -3.20 -16.83 44.31
CA VAL A 245 -3.46 -15.78 43.33
C VAL A 245 -2.91 -16.23 41.98
N LEU A 246 -3.80 -16.47 41.02
CA LEU A 246 -3.45 -16.78 39.64
C LEU A 246 -3.43 -15.49 38.82
N ILE A 247 -2.33 -15.26 38.11
CA ILE A 247 -2.19 -14.13 37.20
C ILE A 247 -2.58 -14.60 35.81
N ASN A 248 -3.49 -13.86 35.19
CA ASN A 248 -3.84 -13.99 33.79
C ASN A 248 -3.11 -12.92 32.98
N ASP A 249 -2.64 -13.35 31.82
CA ASP A 249 -2.02 -12.53 30.78
C ASP A 249 -2.93 -11.39 30.32
N CYS A 250 -2.32 -10.24 30.04
CA CYS A 250 -2.95 -9.13 29.35
C CYS A 250 -2.08 -8.71 28.15
N ASN A 251 -2.68 -8.02 27.17
CA ASN A 251 -1.94 -7.55 26.00
C ASN A 251 -1.11 -6.30 26.33
N ASP A 252 0.05 -6.48 26.99
CA ASP A 252 0.96 -5.39 27.35
C ASP A 252 2.35 -5.46 26.68
N ASN A 253 2.64 -6.55 25.97
CA ASN A 253 3.78 -6.62 25.07
C ASN A 253 3.32 -6.46 23.62
N SER A 254 4.10 -5.72 22.84
CA SER A 254 3.86 -5.58 21.40
C SER A 254 4.80 -6.52 20.63
N PRO A 255 4.40 -7.03 19.45
CA PRO A 255 5.29 -7.87 18.64
C PRO A 255 6.61 -7.16 18.34
N GLN A 256 7.75 -7.77 18.66
CA GLN A 256 9.07 -7.17 18.49
C GLN A 256 9.85 -7.86 17.36
N PHE A 257 10.25 -7.10 16.34
CA PHE A 257 11.16 -7.57 15.31
C PHE A 257 12.59 -7.74 15.86
N GLU A 258 13.30 -8.75 15.38
CA GLU A 258 14.70 -9.04 15.77
C GLU A 258 15.65 -7.89 15.41
N LEU A 259 15.42 -7.25 14.26
CA LEU A 259 16.19 -6.10 13.78
C LEU A 259 15.29 -4.88 13.55
N PRO A 260 15.78 -3.66 13.83
CA PRO A 260 15.04 -2.43 13.53
C PRO A 260 15.02 -2.11 12.03
N THR A 261 15.96 -2.67 11.26
CA THR A 261 16.07 -2.46 9.82
C THR A 261 16.54 -3.73 9.12
N TYR A 262 15.86 -4.10 8.04
CA TYR A 262 16.24 -5.19 7.15
C TYR A 262 16.64 -4.61 5.79
N GLN A 263 17.74 -5.09 5.24
CA GLN A 263 18.24 -4.63 3.94
C GLN A 263 18.46 -5.81 3.00
N GLY A 264 18.11 -5.64 1.73
CA GLY A 264 18.32 -6.64 0.69
C GLY A 264 18.61 -6.02 -0.66
N ASP A 265 19.32 -6.76 -1.49
CA ASP A 265 19.60 -6.39 -2.87
C ASP A 265 18.91 -7.38 -3.79
N VAL A 266 18.23 -6.89 -4.83
CA VAL A 266 17.49 -7.74 -5.77
C VAL A 266 17.70 -7.23 -7.19
N LYS A 267 17.89 -8.15 -8.14
CA LYS A 267 17.98 -7.80 -9.56
C LYS A 267 16.62 -7.38 -10.10
N GLU A 268 16.58 -6.47 -11.06
CA GLU A 268 15.31 -6.03 -11.63
C GLU A 268 14.61 -7.10 -12.48
N ASP A 269 15.37 -7.99 -13.10
CA ASP A 269 14.87 -9.13 -13.89
C ASP A 269 14.36 -10.31 -13.05
N VAL A 270 14.30 -10.14 -11.73
CA VAL A 270 13.89 -11.18 -10.79
C VAL A 270 12.46 -11.64 -11.06
N LYS A 271 12.23 -12.95 -10.92
CA LYS A 271 10.89 -13.52 -11.08
C LYS A 271 9.97 -13.06 -9.94
N ILE A 272 8.73 -12.74 -10.31
CA ILE A 272 7.63 -12.49 -9.37
C ILE A 272 7.49 -13.72 -8.45
N GLY A 273 7.30 -13.46 -7.16
CA GLY A 273 7.24 -14.45 -6.08
C GLY A 273 8.59 -14.75 -5.42
N PHE A 274 9.70 -14.17 -5.89
CA PHE A 274 11.02 -14.34 -5.25
C PHE A 274 11.01 -13.83 -3.82
N VAL A 275 11.49 -14.66 -2.89
CA VAL A 275 11.63 -14.31 -1.47
C VAL A 275 12.93 -13.58 -1.28
N LEU A 276 12.85 -12.31 -0.89
CA LEU A 276 14.00 -11.42 -0.78
C LEU A 276 14.52 -11.34 0.66
N ILE A 277 13.64 -11.05 1.62
CA ILE A 277 13.97 -10.88 3.03
C ILE A 277 13.09 -11.80 3.87
N GLU A 278 13.70 -12.48 4.84
CA GLU A 278 13.01 -13.12 5.95
C GLU A 278 13.17 -12.25 7.20
N ALA A 279 12.07 -11.77 7.78
CA ALA A 279 12.07 -10.98 9.00
C ALA A 279 11.34 -11.74 10.11
N THR A 280 11.97 -11.88 11.26
CA THR A 280 11.39 -12.59 12.41
C THR A 280 10.94 -11.59 13.46
N ALA A 281 9.76 -11.84 14.03
CA ALA A 281 9.26 -11.11 15.19
C ALA A 281 8.79 -12.09 16.26
N THR A 282 8.78 -11.63 17.51
CA THR A 282 8.29 -12.41 18.66
C THR A 282 7.42 -11.53 19.54
N ASP A 283 6.40 -12.13 20.13
CA ASP A 283 5.59 -11.52 21.18
C ASP A 283 5.72 -12.39 22.43
N SER A 284 5.80 -11.75 23.60
CA SER A 284 5.99 -12.46 24.88
C SER A 284 4.66 -12.90 25.50
N ASP A 285 3.55 -12.30 25.07
CA ASP A 285 2.21 -12.59 25.57
C ASP A 285 1.74 -13.98 25.07
N ILE A 286 0.70 -14.52 25.71
CA ILE A 286 0.17 -15.85 25.34
C ILE A 286 -1.15 -15.80 24.55
N GLY A 287 -1.42 -16.86 23.81
CA GLY A 287 -2.70 -17.03 23.12
C GLY A 287 -2.93 -15.94 22.07
N ILE A 288 -4.10 -15.29 22.13
CA ILE A 288 -4.52 -14.23 21.21
C ILE A 288 -3.64 -12.97 21.32
N ASN A 289 -3.15 -12.65 22.52
CA ASN A 289 -2.30 -11.49 22.76
C ASN A 289 -0.92 -11.67 22.11
N GLY A 290 -0.34 -12.87 22.19
CA GLY A 290 0.91 -13.19 21.48
C GLY A 290 0.77 -13.54 19.99
N MET A 291 -0.46 -13.61 19.46
CA MET A 291 -0.73 -13.93 18.05
C MET A 291 -0.82 -12.67 17.22
N PHE A 292 0.03 -12.56 16.20
CA PHE A 292 0.07 -11.40 15.32
C PHE A 292 0.21 -11.75 13.84
N ASP A 293 -0.18 -10.78 13.01
CA ASP A 293 -0.02 -10.81 11.56
C ASP A 293 0.92 -9.70 11.08
N PHE A 294 1.49 -9.92 9.90
CA PHE A 294 2.44 -9.01 9.28
C PHE A 294 1.80 -8.19 8.17
N PHE A 295 2.18 -6.92 8.09
CA PHE A 295 1.66 -5.97 7.12
C PHE A 295 2.77 -5.07 6.58
N ILE A 296 2.64 -4.62 5.34
CA ILE A 296 3.41 -3.48 4.82
C ILE A 296 2.59 -2.22 5.10
N VAL A 297 3.20 -1.25 5.77
CA VAL A 297 2.52 -0.02 6.23
C VAL A 297 2.48 1.01 5.11
N ASP A 298 3.62 1.20 4.45
CA ASP A 298 3.83 2.24 3.44
C ASP A 298 4.12 1.56 2.09
N ALA A 299 3.15 0.82 1.57
CA ALA A 299 3.28 0.18 0.26
C ALA A 299 3.38 1.24 -0.84
N ASP A 300 4.15 0.94 -1.88
CA ASP A 300 4.25 1.79 -3.06
C ASP A 300 2.98 1.70 -3.93
N GLU A 301 2.77 2.66 -4.84
CA GLU A 301 1.55 2.77 -5.65
C GLU A 301 1.25 1.52 -6.50
N ASN A 302 2.29 0.76 -6.87
CA ASN A 302 2.19 -0.41 -7.73
C ASN A 302 2.30 -1.73 -6.95
N TYR A 303 2.43 -1.69 -5.61
CA TYR A 303 2.55 -2.87 -4.74
C TYR A 303 3.66 -3.84 -5.21
N HIS A 304 4.86 -3.32 -5.48
CA HIS A 304 5.99 -4.13 -5.95
C HIS A 304 6.42 -5.22 -4.97
N PHE A 305 6.11 -5.05 -3.67
CA PHE A 305 6.43 -6.00 -2.63
C PHE A 305 5.20 -6.44 -1.86
N THR A 306 5.20 -7.71 -1.45
CA THR A 306 4.18 -8.31 -0.60
C THR A 306 4.82 -9.00 0.59
N ILE A 307 4.05 -9.17 1.66
CA ILE A 307 4.50 -9.81 2.91
C ILE A 307 3.63 -11.03 3.17
N VAL A 308 4.28 -12.18 3.39
CA VAL A 308 3.59 -13.45 3.63
C VAL A 308 4.13 -14.08 4.89
N LYS A 309 3.25 -14.42 5.83
CA LYS A 309 3.62 -15.21 7.01
C LYS A 309 3.97 -16.64 6.58
N LYS A 310 5.17 -17.10 6.93
CA LYS A 310 5.57 -18.50 6.77
C LYS A 310 4.87 -19.32 7.86
N SER A 311 4.03 -20.28 7.48
CA SER A 311 3.42 -21.20 8.44
C SER A 311 4.49 -22.14 9.02
N SER A 312 5.11 -21.73 10.12
CA SER A 312 5.93 -22.58 10.98
C SER A 312 5.33 -22.59 12.38
N LEU A 313 5.36 -23.75 13.04
CA LEU A 313 4.88 -23.94 14.41
C LEU A 313 5.78 -23.28 15.47
N GLU A 314 7.01 -22.89 15.09
CA GLU A 314 8.05 -22.49 16.06
C GLU A 314 8.48 -21.02 15.93
N GLN A 315 8.22 -20.34 14.81
CA GLN A 315 8.66 -18.96 14.58
C GLN A 315 7.70 -18.19 13.68
N ASN A 316 7.33 -16.97 14.10
CA ASN A 316 6.58 -16.02 13.28
C ASN A 316 7.56 -15.31 12.34
N ILE A 317 7.72 -15.86 11.13
CA ILE A 317 8.60 -15.34 10.09
C ILE A 317 7.76 -14.67 9.00
N ALA A 318 8.06 -13.42 8.71
CA ALA A 318 7.56 -12.66 7.58
C ALA A 318 8.49 -12.86 6.37
N LEU A 319 7.91 -13.28 5.24
CA LEU A 319 8.60 -13.38 3.96
C LEU A 319 8.21 -12.18 3.11
N ILE A 320 9.17 -11.29 2.86
CA ILE A 320 8.99 -10.18 1.93
C ILE A 320 9.34 -10.68 0.54
N LYS A 321 8.39 -10.58 -0.38
CA LYS A 321 8.51 -11.10 -1.74
C LYS A 321 8.28 -10.00 -2.77
N VAL A 322 8.86 -10.20 -3.94
CA VAL A 322 8.56 -9.40 -5.12
C VAL A 322 7.20 -9.83 -5.68
N ASP A 323 6.26 -8.90 -5.79
CA ASP A 323 4.89 -9.16 -6.28
C ASP A 323 4.62 -8.50 -7.64
N TRP A 324 5.49 -7.57 -8.06
CA TRP A 324 5.43 -6.92 -9.37
C TRP A 324 6.82 -6.77 -10.00
N ARG A 325 6.84 -6.50 -11.31
CA ARG A 325 8.09 -6.29 -12.07
C ARG A 325 8.83 -5.07 -11.55
N LEU A 326 10.13 -5.23 -11.31
CA LEU A 326 11.02 -4.15 -10.88
C LEU A 326 11.69 -3.54 -12.12
N ASP A 327 12.04 -2.27 -12.03
CA ASP A 327 12.68 -1.48 -13.09
C ASP A 327 13.57 -0.45 -12.39
N ARG A 328 14.88 -0.65 -12.49
CA ARG A 328 15.88 0.16 -11.80
C ARG A 328 15.89 1.58 -12.35
N GLU A 329 15.79 1.74 -13.67
CA GLU A 329 15.86 3.03 -14.37
C GLU A 329 14.71 3.95 -13.96
N LYS A 330 13.56 3.38 -13.59
CA LYS A 330 12.47 4.11 -12.94
C LYS A 330 12.73 4.34 -11.45
N GLN A 331 13.10 3.30 -10.71
CA GLN A 331 13.31 3.39 -9.28
C GLN A 331 14.37 2.40 -8.77
N ASN A 332 15.53 2.93 -8.41
CA ASN A 332 16.70 2.15 -7.99
C ASN A 332 16.70 1.69 -6.52
N GLN A 333 15.77 2.21 -5.69
CA GLN A 333 15.67 1.83 -4.28
C GLN A 333 14.23 1.95 -3.78
N TYR A 334 13.83 1.01 -2.93
CA TYR A 334 12.55 1.04 -2.22
C TYR A 334 12.80 1.08 -0.71
N THR A 335 12.09 1.97 -0.02
CA THR A 335 12.13 2.07 1.44
C THR A 335 10.71 2.11 1.98
N PHE A 336 10.36 1.16 2.84
CA PHE A 336 9.04 1.09 3.47
C PHE A 336 9.13 0.50 4.88
N ARG A 337 8.05 0.62 5.65
CA ARG A 337 7.93 -0.02 6.97
C ARG A 337 7.07 -1.27 6.90
N ILE A 338 7.48 -2.28 7.67
CA ILE A 338 6.67 -3.44 7.98
C ILE A 338 6.15 -3.32 9.42
N ALA A 339 4.97 -3.86 9.66
CA ALA A 339 4.33 -3.92 10.96
C ALA A 339 3.99 -5.36 11.32
N ALA A 340 4.14 -5.70 12.61
CA ALA A 340 3.61 -6.90 13.21
C ALA A 340 2.56 -6.45 14.24
N LYS A 341 1.30 -6.80 14.02
CA LYS A 341 0.17 -6.36 14.84
C LYS A 341 -0.51 -7.55 15.48
N ASP A 342 -0.55 -7.56 16.80
CA ASP A 342 -1.21 -8.60 17.57
C ASP A 342 -2.74 -8.52 17.49
N HIS A 343 -3.37 -9.60 17.97
CA HIS A 343 -4.81 -9.77 17.99
C HIS A 343 -5.41 -9.43 19.35
N GLY A 344 -4.62 -8.95 20.31
CA GLY A 344 -5.10 -8.57 21.63
C GLY A 344 -6.00 -7.33 21.62
N GLU A 345 -6.59 -7.03 22.77
CA GLU A 345 -7.51 -5.88 22.93
C GLU A 345 -7.07 -4.97 24.08
N PRO A 346 -6.63 -3.72 23.81
CA PRO A 346 -6.41 -3.13 22.49
C PRO A 346 -5.21 -3.76 21.77
N PRO A 347 -5.20 -3.80 20.42
CA PRO A 347 -4.09 -4.43 19.70
C PRO A 347 -2.85 -3.55 19.73
N LEU A 348 -1.69 -4.14 19.97
CA LEU A 348 -0.39 -3.46 19.93
C LEU A 348 0.32 -3.77 18.60
N THR A 349 1.32 -2.97 18.25
CA THR A 349 1.98 -3.08 16.94
C THR A 349 3.45 -2.70 17.06
N GLY A 350 4.33 -3.60 16.62
CA GLY A 350 5.74 -3.29 16.41
C GLY A 350 6.04 -2.99 14.94
N TYR A 351 7.12 -2.25 14.72
CA TYR A 351 7.54 -1.79 13.39
C TYR A 351 9.01 -2.09 13.13
N ALA A 352 9.34 -2.35 11.86
CA ALA A 352 10.71 -2.37 11.35
C ALA A 352 10.79 -1.71 9.98
N GLN A 353 11.95 -1.17 9.63
CA GLN A 353 12.19 -0.57 8.31
C GLN A 353 12.77 -1.61 7.34
N VAL A 354 12.42 -1.51 6.07
CA VAL A 354 12.95 -2.35 4.99
C VAL A 354 13.52 -1.46 3.90
N ILE A 355 14.76 -1.74 3.49
CA ILE A 355 15.45 -1.03 2.42
C ILE A 355 15.85 -2.06 1.36
N ILE A 356 15.39 -1.86 0.12
CA ILE A 356 15.68 -2.76 -0.99
C ILE A 356 16.40 -1.97 -2.07
N ASN A 357 17.63 -2.37 -2.39
CA ASN A 357 18.36 -1.83 -3.52
C ASN A 357 18.09 -2.69 -4.76
N ILE A 358 17.82 -2.04 -5.89
CA ILE A 358 17.66 -2.73 -7.16
C ILE A 358 19.02 -2.81 -7.84
N ILE A 359 19.46 -4.04 -8.12
CA ILE A 359 20.67 -4.34 -8.88
C ILE A 359 20.32 -4.26 -10.36
N ASP A 360 21.06 -3.41 -11.06
CA ASP A 360 21.04 -3.23 -12.50
C ASP A 360 21.26 -4.52 -13.29
N ILE A 361 20.48 -4.68 -14.36
CA ILE A 361 20.64 -5.66 -15.42
C ILE A 361 20.75 -4.90 -16.72
N ASN A 362 21.68 -5.31 -17.59
CA ASN A 362 21.87 -4.67 -18.90
C ASN A 362 20.72 -4.99 -19.86
N ASP A 363 19.58 -4.32 -19.69
CA ASP A 363 18.35 -4.49 -20.48
C ASP A 363 18.05 -3.29 -21.40
N ASN A 364 18.82 -2.19 -21.28
CA ASN A 364 18.79 -1.08 -22.22
C ASN A 364 20.10 -0.97 -23.01
N GLY A 365 20.00 -0.74 -24.32
CA GLY A 365 21.17 -0.46 -25.15
C GLY A 365 21.44 1.04 -25.29
N PRO A 366 22.62 1.43 -25.84
CA PRO A 366 22.95 2.84 -26.05
C PRO A 366 21.97 3.49 -27.03
N ILE A 367 21.52 4.70 -26.76
CA ILE A 367 20.59 5.47 -27.60
C ILE A 367 21.31 6.68 -28.18
N PHE A 368 21.37 6.82 -29.50
CA PHE A 368 21.98 7.98 -30.14
C PHE A 368 21.19 9.26 -29.87
N VAL A 369 21.90 10.32 -29.48
CA VAL A 369 21.31 11.64 -29.21
C VAL A 369 22.09 12.70 -30.00
N PRO A 370 21.48 13.31 -31.04
CA PRO A 370 20.20 12.98 -31.69
C PRO A 370 20.17 11.59 -32.36
N PRO A 371 18.99 11.07 -32.77
CA PRO A 371 18.87 9.76 -33.42
C PRO A 371 19.59 9.66 -34.77
N ASP A 372 19.90 10.78 -35.42
CA ASP A 372 20.70 10.89 -36.66
C ASP A 372 21.60 12.14 -36.61
N PHE A 373 22.76 12.07 -37.26
CA PHE A 373 23.75 13.15 -37.28
C PHE A 373 23.97 13.72 -38.68
N CYS A 374 24.30 15.01 -38.74
CA CYS A 374 24.72 15.67 -39.97
C CYS A 374 26.14 16.23 -39.79
N GLY A 375 26.93 16.19 -40.85
CA GLY A 375 28.22 16.85 -40.95
C GLY A 375 28.38 17.52 -42.30
N LYS A 376 29.22 18.55 -42.35
CA LYS A 376 29.54 19.29 -43.59
C LYS A 376 31.02 19.20 -43.86
N ILE A 377 31.38 18.98 -45.12
CA ILE A 377 32.77 18.95 -45.59
C ILE A 377 32.88 19.83 -46.83
N LYS A 378 34.03 20.41 -47.11
CA LYS A 378 34.25 21.23 -48.30
C LYS A 378 34.70 20.36 -49.45
N GLU A 379 34.18 20.64 -50.64
CA GLU A 379 34.74 20.08 -51.87
C GLU A 379 36.15 20.60 -52.15
N GLU A 380 36.87 19.88 -53.01
CA GLU A 380 38.27 20.13 -53.42
C GLU A 380 39.29 20.31 -52.28
N PHE A 381 38.87 20.09 -51.04
CA PHE A 381 39.72 20.23 -49.87
C PHE A 381 40.71 19.06 -49.79
N LYS A 382 42.00 19.39 -49.74
CA LYS A 382 43.08 18.41 -49.64
C LYS A 382 43.45 18.17 -48.19
N GLY A 383 42.91 17.10 -47.60
CA GLY A 383 43.25 16.65 -46.25
C GLY A 383 42.05 16.10 -45.48
N GLU A 384 42.28 15.76 -44.22
CA GLU A 384 41.22 15.28 -43.31
C GLU A 384 40.29 16.43 -42.91
N GLN A 385 38.99 16.15 -42.94
CA GLN A 385 37.94 17.06 -42.52
C GLN A 385 37.12 16.42 -41.40
N MET A 386 36.78 17.21 -40.40
CA MET A 386 35.84 16.79 -39.36
C MET A 386 34.42 16.82 -39.95
N VAL A 387 33.74 15.68 -39.88
CA VAL A 387 32.34 15.58 -40.33
C VAL A 387 31.43 16.00 -39.18
N THR A 388 31.42 15.22 -38.09
CA THR A 388 30.53 15.46 -36.95
C THR A 388 31.01 14.67 -35.72
N THR A 389 30.42 14.96 -34.56
CA THR A 389 30.59 14.19 -33.33
C THR A 389 29.30 13.45 -33.03
N ILE A 390 29.39 12.13 -32.91
CA ILE A 390 28.29 11.26 -32.50
C ILE A 390 28.33 11.03 -30.99
N GLU A 391 27.16 10.98 -30.37
CA GLU A 391 26.97 10.79 -28.94
C GLU A 391 25.82 9.82 -28.67
N VAL A 392 25.97 9.00 -27.64
CA VAL A 392 24.92 8.09 -27.15
C VAL A 392 24.64 8.32 -25.68
N ASN A 393 23.43 7.99 -25.26
CA ASN A 393 23.02 7.91 -23.87
C ASN A 393 22.58 6.48 -23.56
N ASP A 394 23.05 5.95 -22.44
CA ASP A 394 22.76 4.60 -22.00
C ASP A 394 22.24 4.71 -20.55
N PRO A 395 20.98 4.32 -20.28
CA PRO A 395 20.37 4.55 -18.97
C PRO A 395 20.82 3.55 -17.89
N ASP A 396 21.49 2.46 -18.27
CA ASP A 396 21.96 1.43 -17.34
C ASP A 396 23.07 1.95 -16.42
N ASP A 397 23.44 1.20 -15.37
CA ASP A 397 24.42 1.65 -14.38
C ASP A 397 25.87 1.62 -14.88
N LYS A 398 26.81 2.21 -14.13
CA LYS A 398 28.25 2.35 -14.49
C LYS A 398 29.00 1.07 -14.93
N GLY A 399 28.46 -0.11 -14.65
CA GLY A 399 29.01 -1.41 -15.06
C GLY A 399 28.45 -1.98 -16.37
N SER A 400 27.28 -1.48 -16.79
CA SER A 400 26.50 -1.92 -17.95
C SER A 400 26.53 -0.85 -19.07
N GLN A 401 26.48 0.43 -18.69
CA GLN A 401 26.58 1.59 -19.58
C GLN A 401 27.95 1.72 -20.32
N CYS A 402 28.03 2.63 -21.30
CA CYS A 402 29.25 2.99 -22.05
C CYS A 402 30.54 3.12 -21.18
N PRO A 403 31.67 2.51 -21.61
CA PRO A 403 32.36 2.90 -22.84
C PRO A 403 31.82 2.18 -24.06
N CYS A 404 31.18 2.96 -24.93
CA CYS A 404 30.51 2.41 -26.07
C CYS A 404 31.51 2.08 -27.18
N ASP A 405 31.36 0.89 -27.77
CA ASP A 405 32.13 0.50 -28.94
C ASP A 405 31.40 0.96 -30.20
N PHE A 406 31.96 2.00 -30.82
CA PHE A 406 31.41 2.60 -32.03
C PHE A 406 32.03 2.00 -33.30
N GLU A 407 31.20 1.72 -34.29
CA GLU A 407 31.61 1.14 -35.57
C GLU A 407 30.81 1.75 -36.73
N ILE A 408 31.48 2.12 -37.83
CA ILE A 408 30.82 2.43 -39.11
C ILE A 408 30.53 1.09 -39.80
N VAL A 409 29.25 0.71 -39.82
CA VAL A 409 28.77 -0.59 -40.33
C VAL A 409 28.56 -0.57 -41.84
N ASP A 410 28.18 0.57 -42.41
CA ASP A 410 27.98 0.75 -43.85
C ASP A 410 28.53 2.09 -44.32
N ASP A 411 29.59 2.02 -45.13
CA ASP A 411 30.16 3.11 -45.92
C ASP A 411 30.62 2.55 -47.28
N PRO A 412 29.78 2.64 -48.33
CA PRO A 412 30.14 2.16 -49.66
C PRO A 412 31.36 2.87 -50.27
N SER A 413 31.62 4.11 -49.84
CA SER A 413 32.69 4.95 -50.37
C SER A 413 34.06 4.65 -49.77
N LYS A 414 34.09 4.12 -48.53
CA LYS A 414 35.28 3.92 -47.70
C LYS A 414 36.10 5.21 -47.49
N MET A 415 35.45 6.35 -47.57
CA MET A 415 36.07 7.67 -47.47
C MET A 415 36.00 8.26 -46.05
N PHE A 416 35.39 7.54 -45.11
CA PHE A 416 35.18 8.00 -43.75
C PHE A 416 35.76 7.02 -42.73
N TYR A 417 36.21 7.54 -41.59
CA TYR A 417 36.66 6.73 -40.46
C TYR A 417 36.22 7.36 -39.13
N LEU A 418 36.23 6.54 -38.09
CA LEU A 418 35.82 6.91 -36.74
C LEU A 418 37.03 7.06 -35.82
N GLU A 419 37.06 8.16 -35.07
CA GLU A 419 38.07 8.47 -34.05
C GLU A 419 37.42 8.45 -32.67
N LYS A 420 37.93 7.57 -31.78
CA LYS A 420 37.45 7.48 -30.40
C LYS A 420 37.85 8.74 -29.62
N THR A 421 36.94 9.27 -28.82
CA THR A 421 37.22 10.42 -27.94
C THR A 421 37.64 9.97 -26.53
N ASN A 422 38.12 10.91 -25.71
CA ASN A 422 38.35 10.68 -24.28
C ASN A 422 37.04 10.55 -23.47
N ILE A 423 35.88 10.72 -24.11
CA ILE A 423 34.56 10.65 -23.49
C ILE A 423 33.90 9.34 -23.97
N ASN A 424 33.64 8.44 -23.03
CA ASN A 424 33.20 7.06 -23.26
C ASN A 424 31.91 6.91 -24.09
N ASN A 425 31.06 7.94 -24.17
CA ASN A 425 29.82 7.94 -24.93
C ASN A 425 29.88 8.77 -26.22
N LYS A 426 31.09 9.17 -26.68
CA LYS A 426 31.28 10.00 -27.89
C LYS A 426 32.36 9.48 -28.84
N ALA A 427 32.10 9.66 -30.13
CA ALA A 427 33.06 9.43 -31.21
C ALA A 427 33.02 10.57 -32.25
N ILE A 428 34.10 10.76 -32.98
CA ILE A 428 34.20 11.76 -34.06
C ILE A 428 34.31 11.03 -35.39
N ILE A 429 33.56 11.48 -36.40
CA ILE A 429 33.69 10.98 -37.77
C ILE A 429 34.50 11.99 -38.57
N LYS A 430 35.47 11.48 -39.35
CA LYS A 430 36.37 12.27 -40.19
C LYS A 430 36.48 11.66 -41.60
N THR A 431 36.84 12.49 -42.57
CA THR A 431 37.21 12.03 -43.92
C THR A 431 38.64 11.48 -43.93
N THR A 432 38.93 10.50 -44.80
CA THR A 432 40.33 10.05 -44.97
C THR A 432 41.19 11.13 -45.62
N SER A 433 42.50 11.11 -45.35
CA SER A 433 43.47 12.07 -45.90
C SER A 433 43.64 12.01 -47.43
N THR A 434 43.19 10.93 -48.07
CA THR A 434 43.27 10.70 -49.52
C THR A 434 41.98 11.00 -50.27
N SER A 435 40.88 11.24 -49.55
CA SER A 435 39.57 11.51 -50.16
C SER A 435 39.53 12.92 -50.75
N ILE A 436 39.05 13.03 -51.98
CA ILE A 436 38.73 14.31 -52.64
C ILE A 436 37.25 14.23 -53.01
N PHE A 437 36.51 15.28 -52.66
CA PHE A 437 35.08 15.40 -52.90
C PHE A 437 34.86 16.46 -53.98
N ASP A 438 33.98 16.16 -54.93
CA ASP A 438 33.59 17.05 -56.03
C ASP A 438 32.05 17.08 -56.03
N ARG A 439 31.47 18.21 -55.63
CA ARG A 439 30.02 18.33 -55.45
C ARG A 439 29.29 18.33 -56.79
N ASP A 440 29.94 18.74 -57.88
CA ASP A 440 29.35 18.82 -59.21
C ASP A 440 29.19 17.46 -59.89
N MET A 441 29.87 16.43 -59.37
CA MET A 441 29.73 15.05 -59.83
C MET A 441 28.40 14.42 -59.39
N PRO A 442 27.73 13.61 -60.24
CA PRO A 442 26.53 12.89 -59.86
C PRO A 442 26.74 12.00 -58.61
N ASN A 443 25.86 12.12 -57.62
CA ASN A 443 25.86 11.33 -56.37
C ASN A 443 27.03 11.62 -55.41
N GLN A 444 27.72 12.75 -55.53
CA GLN A 444 28.78 13.17 -54.59
C GLN A 444 28.36 14.34 -53.68
N GLN A 445 27.12 14.79 -53.79
CA GLN A 445 26.58 15.89 -52.97
C GLN A 445 26.33 15.48 -51.51
N LEU A 446 26.04 14.18 -51.29
CA LEU A 446 25.64 13.64 -49.99
C LEU A 446 26.13 12.20 -49.83
N TYR A 447 26.83 11.94 -48.73
CA TYR A 447 27.18 10.59 -48.29
C TYR A 447 26.32 10.19 -47.09
N VAL A 448 25.93 8.92 -47.02
CA VAL A 448 25.11 8.37 -45.93
C VAL A 448 25.88 7.20 -45.31
N LEU A 449 26.22 7.34 -44.04
CA LEU A 449 26.93 6.33 -43.26
C LEU A 449 25.96 5.68 -42.29
N ARG A 450 26.04 4.35 -42.13
CA ARG A 450 25.35 3.66 -41.03
C ARG A 450 26.35 3.37 -39.92
N VAL A 451 26.05 3.82 -38.71
CA VAL A 451 26.93 3.69 -37.54
C VAL A 451 26.23 2.87 -36.47
N SER A 452 26.98 2.08 -35.71
CA SER A 452 26.50 1.36 -34.53
C SER A 452 27.25 1.77 -33.28
N ALA A 453 26.58 1.66 -32.13
CA ALA A 453 27.17 1.74 -30.81
C ALA A 453 26.78 0.49 -30.01
N ALA A 454 27.73 -0.12 -29.31
CA ALA A 454 27.51 -1.22 -28.38
C ALA A 454 27.86 -0.79 -26.96
N ASP A 455 27.05 -1.14 -25.97
CA ASP A 455 27.37 -0.91 -24.55
C ASP A 455 28.53 -1.81 -24.06
N SER A 456 28.84 -1.73 -22.76
CA SER A 456 29.82 -2.60 -22.11
C SER A 456 29.20 -3.76 -21.34
N GLY A 457 27.88 -3.95 -21.47
CA GLY A 457 27.13 -4.98 -20.79
C GLY A 457 27.45 -6.41 -21.24
N SER A 458 26.93 -7.38 -20.51
CA SER A 458 27.11 -8.80 -20.80
C SER A 458 25.77 -9.54 -20.77
N PRO A 459 25.15 -9.84 -21.94
CA PRO A 459 25.67 -9.59 -23.29
C PRO A 459 25.58 -8.11 -23.69
N PRO A 460 26.44 -7.64 -24.62
CA PRO A 460 26.40 -6.25 -25.03
C PRO A 460 25.19 -5.98 -25.93
N LEU A 461 24.44 -4.91 -25.66
CA LEU A 461 23.33 -4.45 -26.51
C LEU A 461 23.82 -3.40 -27.51
N LYS A 462 23.24 -3.42 -28.72
CA LYS A 462 23.65 -2.56 -29.84
C LYS A 462 22.50 -1.72 -30.36
N SER A 463 22.82 -0.49 -30.77
CA SER A 463 21.92 0.38 -31.54
C SER A 463 22.60 0.89 -32.81
N PHE A 464 21.79 1.50 -33.71
CA PHE A 464 22.25 2.01 -34.99
C PHE A 464 21.71 3.43 -35.25
N THR A 465 22.46 4.24 -35.99
CA THR A 465 22.10 5.59 -36.45
C THR A 465 22.62 5.84 -37.87
N TYR A 466 22.11 6.88 -38.54
CA TYR A 466 22.67 7.37 -39.79
C TYR A 466 23.42 8.69 -39.61
N VAL A 467 24.53 8.82 -40.34
CA VAL A 467 25.30 10.05 -40.43
C VAL A 467 25.31 10.54 -41.87
N TYR A 468 24.75 11.73 -42.07
CA TYR A 468 24.62 12.39 -43.37
C TYR A 468 25.76 13.40 -43.55
N VAL A 469 26.54 13.25 -44.61
CA VAL A 469 27.69 14.12 -44.89
C VAL A 469 27.44 14.93 -46.15
N GLU A 470 27.19 16.21 -45.98
CA GLU A 470 26.95 17.18 -47.06
C GLU A 470 28.27 17.77 -47.54
N VAL A 471 28.47 17.82 -48.87
CA VAL A 471 29.61 18.49 -49.48
C VAL A 471 29.23 19.95 -49.79
N GLU A 472 29.89 20.91 -49.15
CA GLU A 472 29.71 22.34 -49.34
C GLU A 472 30.28 22.82 -50.68
N ASP A 473 29.52 23.70 -51.33
CA ASP A 473 29.76 24.31 -52.63
C ASP A 473 30.83 25.41 -52.59
N VAL A 474 31.65 25.50 -53.63
CA VAL A 474 32.61 26.58 -53.86
C VAL A 474 32.27 27.27 -55.19
N LYS A 475 32.19 28.61 -55.18
CA LYS A 475 31.77 29.39 -56.36
C LYS A 475 32.72 29.23 -57.56
N ASP A 476 32.23 28.61 -58.63
CA ASP A 476 33.00 28.41 -59.86
C ASP A 476 32.21 28.51 -61.19
N ASN A 477 30.88 28.74 -61.21
CA ASN A 477 30.04 28.83 -62.43
C ASN A 477 29.39 30.23 -62.70
N SER A 478 28.70 30.44 -63.85
CA SER A 478 28.23 31.80 -64.29
C SER A 478 26.99 31.88 -65.25
N ILE A 479 26.05 30.93 -65.25
CA ILE A 479 24.94 30.86 -66.23
C ILE A 479 23.56 31.12 -65.57
N ILE A 480 22.74 32.03 -66.14
CA ILE A 480 21.36 32.37 -65.67
C ILE A 480 20.31 32.18 -66.80
N GLU A 481 19.21 31.46 -66.53
CA GLU A 481 18.10 31.18 -67.46
C GLU A 481 16.70 31.35 -66.82
N GLY A 482 15.67 31.63 -67.64
CA GLY A 482 14.28 31.74 -67.15
C GLY A 482 13.66 30.38 -66.84
N GLY A 483 13.03 30.24 -65.67
CA GLY A 483 12.50 28.96 -65.19
C GLY A 483 10.97 28.83 -65.29
N LEU A 484 10.48 27.59 -65.14
CA LEU A 484 9.05 27.29 -64.98
C LEU A 484 8.71 27.15 -63.48
N LEU A 485 7.72 27.88 -62.96
CA LEU A 485 7.21 27.72 -61.60
C LEU A 485 5.79 27.16 -61.62
N ASN A 486 5.55 26.07 -60.91
CA ASN A 486 4.21 25.55 -60.68
C ASN A 486 3.77 25.90 -59.25
N ILE A 487 2.59 26.46 -59.05
CA ILE A 487 2.04 26.76 -57.72
C ILE A 487 0.76 25.94 -57.55
N ASP A 488 0.79 24.96 -56.65
CA ASP A 488 -0.38 24.14 -56.31
C ASP A 488 -1.10 24.77 -55.09
N LEU A 489 -2.30 25.31 -55.30
CA LEU A 489 -3.10 26.00 -54.28
C LEU A 489 -4.36 25.21 -53.94
N ASN A 490 -4.53 24.88 -52.66
CA ASN A 490 -5.72 24.17 -52.16
C ASN A 490 -6.72 25.15 -51.54
N ALA A 491 -7.93 25.22 -52.07
CA ALA A 491 -9.00 26.09 -51.58
C ALA A 491 -10.02 25.29 -50.75
N TYR A 492 -10.21 25.66 -49.48
CA TYR A 492 -11.16 24.98 -48.58
C TYR A 492 -12.59 25.30 -49.00
N ASN A 493 -13.39 24.28 -49.33
CA ASN A 493 -14.74 24.42 -49.91
C ASN A 493 -14.78 25.45 -51.07
N GLY A 494 -13.73 25.45 -51.90
CA GLY A 494 -13.61 26.29 -53.08
C GLY A 494 -13.28 27.77 -52.81
N LYS A 495 -13.00 28.15 -51.55
CA LYS A 495 -12.69 29.53 -51.16
C LYS A 495 -11.23 29.70 -50.78
N PHE A 496 -10.59 30.75 -51.29
CA PHE A 496 -9.25 31.20 -50.93
C PHE A 496 -9.34 32.62 -50.36
N ILE A 497 -8.64 32.94 -49.26
CA ILE A 497 -8.76 34.24 -48.59
C ILE A 497 -7.86 35.34 -49.18
N GLY A 498 -7.00 35.01 -50.15
CA GLY A 498 -6.01 35.92 -50.68
C GLY A 498 -4.74 35.96 -49.86
N GLY A 499 -3.61 36.28 -50.49
CA GLY A 499 -2.31 36.32 -49.83
C GLY A 499 -1.14 36.13 -50.78
N ARG A 500 0.06 36.03 -50.20
CA ARG A 500 1.30 35.71 -50.91
C ARG A 500 1.31 34.23 -51.28
N ILE A 501 1.71 33.90 -52.50
CA ILE A 501 1.65 32.52 -53.03
C ILE A 501 2.97 32.02 -53.63
N GLY A 502 4.02 32.84 -53.65
CA GLY A 502 5.34 32.41 -54.11
C GLY A 502 6.16 33.56 -54.67
N TYR A 503 7.38 33.26 -55.12
CA TYR A 503 8.26 34.23 -55.80
C TYR A 503 8.59 33.76 -57.22
N VAL A 504 8.93 34.70 -58.11
CA VAL A 504 9.41 34.37 -59.45
C VAL A 504 10.61 33.42 -59.38
N TYR A 505 10.55 32.29 -60.11
CA TYR A 505 11.63 31.32 -60.21
C TYR A 505 12.53 31.57 -61.42
N ILE A 506 13.85 31.51 -61.21
CA ILE A 506 14.91 31.68 -62.20
C ILE A 506 15.94 30.58 -61.94
N ASN A 507 16.52 30.04 -63.00
CA ASN A 507 17.48 28.93 -62.96
C ASN A 507 18.92 29.46 -62.89
N ASP A 508 19.68 29.07 -61.86
CA ASP A 508 21.09 29.46 -61.62
C ASP A 508 21.93 28.21 -61.25
N TYR A 509 23.17 28.13 -61.74
CA TYR A 509 24.11 27.04 -61.45
C TYR A 509 24.86 27.25 -60.12
N ASP A 510 24.94 28.49 -59.60
CA ASP A 510 25.52 28.82 -58.29
C ASP A 510 24.41 29.19 -57.27
N ILE A 511 24.39 28.55 -56.09
CA ILE A 511 23.29 28.71 -55.12
C ILE A 511 23.28 30.06 -54.37
N LEU A 512 24.38 30.81 -54.35
CA LEU A 512 24.55 32.01 -53.49
C LEU A 512 23.96 33.32 -54.05
N LEU A 513 23.00 33.30 -54.97
CA LEU A 513 22.51 34.49 -55.68
C LEU A 513 20.99 34.75 -55.58
N ASP A 514 20.33 34.44 -54.45
CA ASP A 514 18.92 34.81 -54.27
C ASP A 514 18.77 36.19 -53.58
N SER A 515 18.56 37.26 -54.38
CA SER A 515 17.63 38.40 -54.12
C SER A 515 18.08 39.78 -54.64
N ASP A 516 19.38 40.09 -54.73
CA ASP A 516 19.83 41.49 -54.94
C ASP A 516 20.13 41.92 -56.39
N HIS A 517 20.06 41.01 -57.37
CA HIS A 517 20.59 41.23 -58.72
C HIS A 517 19.58 41.30 -59.86
N LEU A 518 18.28 41.12 -59.61
CA LEU A 518 17.22 41.15 -60.64
C LEU A 518 16.22 42.29 -60.39
N ILE A 519 15.69 42.85 -61.48
CA ILE A 519 14.54 43.77 -61.47
C ILE A 519 13.43 43.10 -62.29
N VAL A 520 12.28 42.86 -61.67
CA VAL A 520 11.09 42.39 -62.39
C VAL A 520 10.48 43.57 -63.13
N THR A 521 10.62 43.59 -64.46
CA THR A 521 10.34 44.75 -65.33
C THR A 521 8.99 44.68 -66.05
N SER A 522 8.08 43.83 -65.58
CA SER A 522 6.71 43.61 -66.09
C SER A 522 6.63 42.84 -67.41
N GLY A 523 5.96 41.68 -67.35
CA GLY A 523 5.38 40.98 -68.49
C GLY A 523 3.96 40.56 -68.11
N ASN A 524 2.95 40.95 -68.90
CA ASN A 524 1.51 40.63 -68.85
C ASN A 524 0.71 40.53 -67.52
N VAL A 525 1.29 40.71 -66.34
CA VAL A 525 0.57 40.62 -65.05
C VAL A 525 -0.17 41.91 -64.71
N VAL A 526 0.19 43.03 -65.34
CA VAL A 526 -0.52 44.33 -65.22
C VAL A 526 -2.00 44.24 -65.67
N LYS A 527 -2.45 43.12 -66.27
CA LYS A 527 -3.85 42.88 -66.67
C LYS A 527 -4.58 41.73 -65.94
N SER A 528 -3.98 41.04 -64.96
CA SER A 528 -4.72 40.00 -64.23
C SER A 528 -5.45 40.57 -63.02
N LYS A 529 -6.79 40.47 -62.99
CA LYS A 529 -7.61 40.89 -61.82
C LYS A 529 -7.37 40.04 -60.56
N TYR A 530 -6.62 38.94 -60.65
CA TYR A 530 -6.44 37.99 -59.56
C TYR A 530 -5.02 37.95 -58.98
N PHE A 531 -4.01 38.46 -59.68
CA PHE A 531 -2.60 38.35 -59.27
C PHE A 531 -1.90 39.71 -59.29
N THR A 532 -1.04 39.94 -58.31
CA THR A 532 -0.15 41.11 -58.21
C THR A 532 1.28 40.63 -58.00
N ILE A 533 2.26 41.36 -58.55
CA ILE A 533 3.68 41.08 -58.37
C ILE A 533 4.39 42.36 -57.97
N ASP A 534 5.19 42.29 -56.91
CA ASP A 534 6.01 43.42 -56.45
C ASP A 534 7.42 43.41 -57.05
N SER A 535 8.22 44.44 -56.74
CA SER A 535 9.58 44.60 -57.25
C SER A 535 10.58 43.54 -56.77
N SER A 536 10.25 42.77 -55.72
CA SER A 536 11.05 41.63 -55.26
C SER A 536 10.76 40.34 -56.04
N GLY A 537 9.73 40.36 -56.90
CA GLY A 537 9.24 39.16 -57.57
C GLY A 537 8.30 38.33 -56.72
N MET A 538 7.77 38.84 -55.60
CA MET A 538 6.71 38.18 -54.83
C MET A 538 5.40 38.20 -55.62
N ILE A 539 4.78 37.04 -55.77
CA ILE A 539 3.47 36.82 -56.39
C ILE A 539 2.42 36.74 -55.29
N SER A 540 1.38 37.58 -55.35
CA SER A 540 0.23 37.54 -54.45
C SER A 540 -1.08 37.38 -55.21
N ALA A 541 -1.99 36.56 -54.69
CA ALA A 541 -3.30 36.32 -55.25
C ALA A 541 -4.44 36.91 -54.40
N THR A 542 -5.53 37.33 -55.05
CA THR A 542 -6.72 37.87 -54.37
C THR A 542 -7.65 36.77 -53.86
N SER A 543 -8.58 37.09 -52.95
CA SER A 543 -9.63 36.18 -52.48
C SER A 543 -10.67 35.80 -53.54
N LEU A 544 -10.69 36.49 -54.68
CA LEU A 544 -11.60 36.21 -55.81
C LEU A 544 -11.01 35.24 -56.83
N LEU A 545 -9.86 34.63 -56.54
CA LEU A 545 -9.18 33.70 -57.44
C LEU A 545 -10.06 32.45 -57.67
N PRO A 546 -10.49 32.17 -58.92
CA PRO A 546 -11.36 31.03 -59.19
C PRO A 546 -10.56 29.73 -59.31
N LEU A 547 -11.25 28.60 -59.14
CA LEU A 547 -10.70 27.25 -59.37
C LEU A 547 -10.17 27.10 -60.81
N GLY A 548 -9.19 26.22 -61.00
CA GLY A 548 -8.57 25.92 -62.29
C GLY A 548 -7.12 26.40 -62.42
N GLU A 549 -6.56 26.28 -63.62
CA GLU A 549 -5.19 26.68 -63.92
C GLU A 549 -5.10 28.11 -64.46
N HIS A 550 -4.12 28.86 -63.94
CA HIS A 550 -3.85 30.24 -64.32
C HIS A 550 -2.39 30.39 -64.74
N GLU A 551 -2.15 30.74 -66.00
CA GLU A 551 -0.79 30.96 -66.52
C GLU A 551 -0.39 32.44 -66.45
N LEU A 552 0.79 32.71 -65.86
CA LEU A 552 1.45 34.02 -65.84
C LEU A 552 2.77 33.92 -66.60
N LYS A 553 3.09 34.93 -67.41
CA LYS A 553 4.41 35.08 -68.06
C LYS A 553 5.10 36.30 -67.51
N ILE A 554 6.21 36.11 -66.82
CA ILE A 554 6.88 37.15 -66.05
C ILE A 554 8.23 37.46 -66.69
N GLN A 555 8.53 38.74 -66.88
CA GLN A 555 9.79 39.21 -67.43
C GLN A 555 10.69 39.71 -66.29
N SER A 556 11.94 39.22 -66.28
CA SER A 556 12.96 39.61 -65.31
C SER A 556 14.23 40.08 -66.03
N THR A 557 14.82 41.19 -65.58
CA THR A 557 16.04 41.76 -66.16
C THR A 557 17.14 41.84 -65.10
N GLU A 558 18.35 41.36 -65.44
CA GLU A 558 19.53 41.47 -64.58
C GLU A 558 19.95 42.95 -64.40
N ARG A 559 20.34 43.36 -63.19
CA ARG A 559 20.72 44.76 -62.84
C ARG A 559 22.01 45.28 -63.50
N LYS A 560 22.81 44.45 -64.17
CA LYS A 560 24.08 44.86 -64.80
C LYS A 560 23.86 45.71 -66.07
N VAL A 561 24.87 46.51 -66.43
CA VAL A 561 24.85 47.54 -67.51
C VAL A 561 24.52 47.00 -68.91
N ASN A 562 24.68 45.70 -69.17
CA ASN A 562 24.31 45.01 -70.42
C ASN A 562 23.10 44.05 -70.27
N GLY A 563 22.27 44.24 -69.24
CA GLY A 563 21.32 43.30 -68.63
C GLY A 563 20.66 42.26 -69.55
N LYS A 564 20.89 40.98 -69.24
CA LYS A 564 20.18 39.84 -69.85
C LYS A 564 18.73 39.83 -69.35
N THR A 565 17.78 39.74 -70.28
CA THR A 565 16.35 39.57 -69.95
C THR A 565 15.97 38.11 -70.11
N VAL A 566 15.30 37.56 -69.09
CA VAL A 566 14.77 36.20 -69.09
C VAL A 566 13.27 36.23 -68.85
N PHE A 567 12.55 35.26 -69.41
CA PHE A 567 11.11 35.09 -69.20
C PHE A 567 10.88 33.82 -68.38
N SER A 568 10.21 33.98 -67.25
CA SER A 568 9.75 32.86 -66.43
C SER A 568 8.26 32.61 -66.66
N LYS A 569 7.88 31.33 -66.73
CA LYS A 569 6.48 30.90 -66.83
C LYS A 569 6.00 30.48 -65.44
N VAL A 570 4.86 30.95 -64.99
CA VAL A 570 4.23 30.52 -63.73
C VAL A 570 2.86 29.92 -64.02
N ILE A 571 2.59 28.73 -63.50
CA ILE A 571 1.28 28.06 -63.60
C ILE A 571 0.73 27.94 -62.18
N VAL A 572 -0.39 28.61 -61.88
CA VAL A 572 -1.09 28.50 -60.59
C VAL A 572 -2.28 27.57 -60.75
N SER A 573 -2.24 26.38 -60.13
CA SER A 573 -3.31 25.38 -60.16
C SER A 573 -4.13 25.47 -58.87
N VAL A 574 -5.36 25.98 -58.96
CA VAL A 574 -6.27 26.16 -57.82
C VAL A 574 -7.27 25.02 -57.77
N LYS A 575 -7.21 24.20 -56.72
CA LYS A 575 -8.03 22.99 -56.58
C LYS A 575 -8.86 23.02 -55.29
N GLU A 576 -10.13 22.66 -55.38
CA GLU A 576 -11.01 22.54 -54.21
C GLU A 576 -10.64 21.36 -53.30
N VAL A 577 -10.83 21.55 -51.99
CA VAL A 577 -10.82 20.51 -50.95
C VAL A 577 -12.09 20.67 -50.12
N THR A 578 -12.97 19.67 -50.16
CA THR A 578 -14.26 19.74 -49.46
C THR A 578 -14.12 19.39 -47.97
N GLU A 579 -15.09 19.78 -47.15
CA GLU A 579 -15.17 19.35 -45.75
C GLU A 579 -15.20 17.83 -45.63
N GLN A 580 -15.92 17.14 -46.52
CA GLN A 580 -15.96 15.67 -46.57
C GLN A 580 -14.59 15.06 -46.89
N ALA A 581 -13.84 15.64 -47.84
CA ALA A 581 -12.48 15.23 -48.14
C ALA A 581 -11.55 15.41 -46.94
N THR A 582 -11.76 16.47 -46.16
CA THR A 582 -11.00 16.77 -44.95
C THR A 582 -11.28 15.73 -43.86
N LYS A 583 -12.55 15.39 -43.61
CA LYS A 583 -12.94 14.39 -42.60
C LYS A 583 -12.48 12.96 -42.94
N ASN A 584 -12.35 12.62 -44.23
CA ASN A 584 -11.85 11.32 -44.69
C ASN A 584 -10.35 11.34 -45.05
N SER A 585 -9.61 12.37 -44.61
CA SER A 585 -8.16 12.44 -44.79
C SER A 585 -7.42 11.84 -43.61
N ILE A 586 -6.15 11.49 -43.82
CA ILE A 586 -5.23 11.14 -42.74
C ILE A 586 -4.00 12.04 -42.79
N ALA A 587 -3.34 12.20 -41.65
CA ALA A 587 -2.00 12.78 -41.57
C ALA A 587 -0.96 11.68 -41.32
N ILE A 588 0.17 11.74 -42.04
CA ILE A 588 1.41 11.07 -41.64
C ILE A 588 2.22 12.09 -40.87
N ARG A 589 2.48 11.78 -39.60
CA ARG A 589 3.31 12.61 -38.73
C ARG A 589 4.74 12.14 -38.81
N ILE A 590 5.62 13.05 -39.21
CA ILE A 590 7.05 12.80 -39.37
C ILE A 590 7.78 13.63 -38.32
N THR A 591 8.71 13.02 -37.60
CA THR A 591 9.54 13.69 -36.58
C THR A 591 11.01 13.55 -36.89
N GLY A 592 11.83 14.41 -36.28
CA GLY A 592 13.27 14.37 -36.50
C GLY A 592 13.67 14.73 -37.92
N MET A 593 12.78 15.37 -38.69
CA MET A 593 13.14 15.94 -40.00
C MET A 593 14.29 16.95 -39.82
N GLN A 594 15.25 17.02 -40.72
CA GLN A 594 16.51 17.73 -40.48
C GLN A 594 16.30 19.27 -40.31
N LYS A 595 17.09 19.96 -39.46
CA LYS A 595 17.05 21.45 -39.31
C LYS A 595 17.35 22.15 -40.64
N ASN A 596 18.03 21.44 -41.52
CA ASN A 596 18.31 21.81 -42.89
C ASN A 596 17.51 20.90 -43.82
N LEU A 597 16.21 21.15 -43.89
CA LEU A 597 15.41 21.00 -45.11
C LEU A 597 15.87 21.98 -46.22
N THR A 598 17.19 22.11 -46.36
CA THR A 598 17.92 22.58 -47.55
C THR A 598 18.60 21.42 -48.26
N CYS A 599 18.75 20.25 -47.61
CA CYS A 599 19.43 19.10 -48.23
C CYS A 599 18.50 17.96 -48.62
N LYS A 600 17.21 18.08 -48.28
CA LYS A 600 16.07 17.48 -48.98
C LYS A 600 14.85 18.33 -48.64
N GLU A 601 14.47 19.20 -49.58
CA GLU A 601 13.09 19.66 -49.77
C GLU A 601 12.16 18.48 -49.45
N ILE A 602 11.04 18.66 -48.73
CA ILE A 602 9.99 17.61 -48.75
C ILE A 602 9.79 17.37 -50.24
N PRO A 603 10.03 16.15 -50.77
CA PRO A 603 9.94 15.90 -52.19
C PRO A 603 8.45 15.86 -52.54
N TYR A 604 7.73 16.96 -52.30
CA TYR A 604 6.31 17.14 -52.49
C TYR A 604 5.89 16.80 -53.92
N PRO A 605 6.66 17.15 -54.98
CA PRO A 605 6.37 16.70 -56.34
C PRO A 605 6.38 15.18 -56.47
N ASP A 606 7.24 14.48 -55.73
CA ASP A 606 7.45 13.04 -55.81
C ASP A 606 6.64 12.27 -54.74
N MET A 607 6.15 12.95 -53.70
CA MET A 607 5.45 12.33 -52.58
C MET A 607 4.06 11.86 -52.96
N ALA A 608 3.31 12.65 -53.73
CA ALA A 608 2.02 12.20 -54.25
C ALA A 608 2.15 10.97 -55.17
N PRO A 609 3.07 10.95 -56.16
CA PRO A 609 3.38 9.74 -56.93
C PRO A 609 3.81 8.54 -56.06
N PHE A 610 4.69 8.79 -55.08
CA PHE A 610 5.20 7.75 -54.19
C PHE A 610 4.09 7.15 -53.32
N LEU A 611 3.27 7.98 -52.68
CA LEU A 611 2.12 7.52 -51.91
C LEU A 611 1.08 6.82 -52.81
N ALA A 612 0.84 7.31 -54.03
CA ALA A 612 -0.03 6.64 -55.00
C ALA A 612 0.48 5.22 -55.34
N GLN A 613 1.78 5.07 -55.52
CA GLN A 613 2.44 3.77 -55.74
C GLN A 613 2.25 2.84 -54.53
N LEU A 614 2.51 3.32 -53.31
CA LEU A 614 2.34 2.51 -52.09
C LEU A 614 0.87 2.12 -51.84
N LEU A 615 -0.07 3.01 -52.15
CA LEU A 615 -1.51 2.78 -51.98
C LEU A 615 -2.14 1.96 -53.12
N ASN A 616 -1.38 1.74 -54.19
CA ASN A 616 -1.81 1.14 -55.45
C ASN A 616 -3.07 1.82 -56.03
N VAL A 617 -2.99 3.15 -56.19
CA VAL A 617 -4.05 3.99 -56.77
C VAL A 617 -3.48 4.88 -57.86
N ASP A 618 -4.34 5.41 -58.73
CA ASP A 618 -3.91 6.40 -59.72
C ASP A 618 -3.53 7.72 -59.02
N ILE A 619 -2.50 8.40 -59.53
CA ILE A 619 -2.02 9.67 -58.96
C ILE A 619 -3.10 10.76 -58.93
N THR A 620 -4.10 10.71 -59.81
CA THR A 620 -5.25 11.64 -59.82
C THR A 620 -6.20 11.41 -58.65
N GLN A 621 -6.15 10.24 -58.00
CA GLN A 621 -7.02 9.89 -56.87
C GLN A 621 -6.46 10.37 -55.53
N ILE A 622 -5.14 10.59 -55.43
CA ILE A 622 -4.50 11.10 -54.23
C ILE A 622 -4.38 12.62 -54.29
N LYS A 623 -4.63 13.29 -53.17
CA LYS A 623 -4.35 14.72 -53.06
C LYS A 623 -3.79 15.05 -51.70
N ILE A 624 -2.55 15.54 -51.68
CA ILE A 624 -1.94 16.19 -50.53
C ILE A 624 -2.43 17.63 -50.51
N PHE A 625 -2.96 18.08 -49.37
CA PHE A 625 -3.58 19.40 -49.28
C PHE A 625 -3.18 20.19 -48.03
N SER A 626 -2.53 19.54 -47.07
CA SER A 626 -2.02 20.17 -45.86
C SER A 626 -0.65 19.56 -45.50
N ALA A 627 0.29 20.41 -45.16
CA ALA A 627 1.62 20.09 -44.63
C ALA A 627 1.95 21.16 -43.59
N ILE A 628 1.76 20.85 -42.30
CA ILE A 628 1.89 21.82 -41.20
C ILE A 628 2.94 21.36 -40.18
N GLU A 629 3.67 22.32 -39.60
CA GLU A 629 4.61 22.03 -38.52
C GLU A 629 3.87 21.69 -37.22
N VAL A 630 4.46 20.81 -36.41
CA VAL A 630 3.96 20.37 -35.10
C VAL A 630 4.90 20.92 -34.02
N PRO A 631 4.58 22.05 -33.37
CA PRO A 631 5.52 22.76 -32.50
C PRO A 631 5.98 21.97 -31.26
N SER A 632 5.15 21.03 -30.78
CA SER A 632 5.42 20.21 -29.59
C SER A 632 6.41 19.07 -29.84
N LEU A 633 6.74 18.79 -31.09
CA LEU A 633 7.69 17.75 -31.47
C LEU A 633 8.92 18.39 -32.08
N TYR A 634 10.10 17.90 -31.70
CA TYR A 634 11.34 18.37 -32.30
C TYR A 634 11.33 18.08 -33.81
N ARG A 635 11.10 19.14 -34.60
CA ARG A 635 11.05 19.11 -36.07
C ARG A 635 9.97 18.15 -36.60
N GLY A 636 8.77 18.26 -36.03
CA GLY A 636 7.58 17.51 -36.45
C GLY A 636 6.81 18.20 -37.58
N VAL A 637 6.33 17.43 -38.57
CA VAL A 637 5.37 17.90 -39.59
C VAL A 637 4.29 16.86 -39.83
N ASP A 638 3.06 17.33 -39.99
CA ASP A 638 1.91 16.53 -40.41
C ASP A 638 1.63 16.73 -41.89
N ILE A 639 1.84 15.68 -42.68
CA ILE A 639 1.52 15.67 -44.11
C ILE A 639 0.18 14.98 -44.29
N ARG A 640 -0.83 15.74 -44.71
CA ARG A 640 -2.22 15.32 -44.78
C ARG A 640 -2.74 15.26 -46.20
N PHE A 641 -3.38 14.13 -46.50
CA PHE A 641 -3.90 13.82 -47.81
C PHE A 641 -5.15 12.94 -47.71
N TYR A 642 -5.94 12.94 -48.78
CA TYR A 642 -7.07 12.02 -48.95
C TYR A 642 -6.88 11.19 -50.22
N VAL A 643 -7.65 10.11 -50.33
CA VAL A 643 -7.69 9.26 -51.53
C VAL A 643 -9.13 9.07 -51.98
N ARG A 644 -9.43 9.40 -53.23
CA ARG A 644 -10.76 9.20 -53.84
C ARG A 644 -10.94 7.78 -54.33
N ARG A 645 -12.12 7.19 -54.13
CA ARG A 645 -12.52 5.95 -54.79
C ARG A 645 -12.92 6.23 -56.23
N PHE A 646 -12.60 5.31 -57.13
CA PHE A 646 -13.02 5.42 -58.52
C PHE A 646 -14.47 4.97 -58.63
N ILE A 647 -15.41 5.89 -58.89
CA ILE A 647 -16.79 5.55 -59.25
C ILE A 647 -17.25 6.47 -60.38
N GLU A 648 -17.83 5.88 -61.42
CA GLU A 648 -18.47 6.55 -62.57
C GLU A 648 -19.81 7.25 -62.19
N SER A 649 -20.09 7.52 -60.90
CA SER A 649 -21.32 8.15 -60.43
C SER A 649 -21.08 9.42 -59.63
N GLU A 650 -22.02 10.37 -59.72
CA GLU A 650 -21.96 11.78 -59.27
C GLU A 650 -21.80 12.02 -57.75
N THR A 651 -21.39 11.03 -56.97
CA THR A 651 -21.17 11.13 -55.52
C THR A 651 -19.71 10.85 -55.19
N GLU A 652 -18.97 11.88 -54.75
CA GLU A 652 -17.56 11.75 -54.33
C GLU A 652 -17.46 10.78 -53.14
N ASP A 653 -16.87 9.60 -53.36
CA ASP A 653 -16.56 8.60 -52.32
C ASP A 653 -15.05 8.59 -52.02
N TYR A 654 -14.67 8.43 -50.75
CA TYR A 654 -13.29 8.51 -50.26
C TYR A 654 -12.88 7.18 -49.62
N LEU A 655 -11.60 6.79 -49.70
CA LEU A 655 -11.09 5.70 -48.86
C LEU A 655 -11.23 6.13 -47.38
N LEU A 656 -11.69 5.21 -46.54
CA LEU A 656 -11.78 5.48 -45.11
C LEU A 656 -10.37 5.67 -44.52
N PRO A 657 -10.19 6.54 -43.50
CA PRO A 657 -8.90 6.73 -42.82
C PRO A 657 -8.19 5.43 -42.46
N ILE A 658 -8.93 4.46 -41.89
CA ILE A 658 -8.38 3.16 -41.50
C ILE A 658 -7.89 2.32 -42.68
N GLU A 659 -8.49 2.45 -43.87
CA GLU A 659 -8.06 1.78 -45.09
C GLU A 659 -6.74 2.37 -45.61
N ILE A 660 -6.59 3.69 -45.54
CA ILE A 660 -5.34 4.37 -45.93
C ILE A 660 -4.22 4.03 -44.94
N ILE A 661 -4.51 4.03 -43.63
CA ILE A 661 -3.55 3.67 -42.57
C ILE A 661 -3.08 2.22 -42.75
N ALA A 662 -4.00 1.27 -42.92
CA ALA A 662 -3.66 -0.14 -43.12
C ALA A 662 -2.78 -0.37 -44.36
N LYS A 663 -3.02 0.38 -45.44
CA LYS A 663 -2.19 0.28 -46.66
C LYS A 663 -0.81 0.90 -46.51
N LEU A 664 -0.64 1.96 -45.72
CA LEU A 664 0.66 2.66 -45.60
C LEU A 664 1.54 2.16 -44.45
N THR A 665 0.95 1.66 -43.36
CA THR A 665 1.67 1.15 -42.19
C THR A 665 2.72 0.07 -42.54
N PRO A 666 2.50 -0.82 -43.53
CA PRO A 666 3.52 -1.78 -43.96
C PRO A 666 4.73 -1.17 -44.65
N HIS A 667 4.57 0.02 -45.22
CA HIS A 667 5.59 0.72 -45.98
C HIS A 667 6.26 1.84 -45.17
N ILE A 668 6.12 1.85 -43.83
CA ILE A 668 6.71 2.89 -42.96
C ILE A 668 8.19 3.08 -43.24
N HIS A 669 8.99 2.01 -43.32
CA HIS A 669 10.43 2.14 -43.61
C HIS A 669 10.73 2.70 -45.00
N GLU A 670 9.87 2.43 -45.99
CA GLU A 670 9.99 3.01 -47.33
C GLU A 670 9.65 4.51 -47.30
N ILE A 671 8.62 4.89 -46.54
CA ILE A 671 8.23 6.29 -46.31
C ILE A 671 9.34 7.02 -45.56
N GLU A 672 9.89 6.46 -44.48
CA GLU A 672 11.02 7.01 -43.71
C GLU A 672 12.24 7.23 -44.59
N ARG A 673 12.59 6.24 -45.42
CA ARG A 673 13.70 6.34 -46.39
C ARG A 673 13.46 7.42 -47.44
N PHE A 674 12.22 7.57 -47.89
CA PHE A 674 11.83 8.57 -48.87
C PHE A 674 11.88 10.00 -48.29
N VAL A 675 11.31 10.20 -47.09
CA VAL A 675 11.20 11.53 -46.45
C VAL A 675 12.47 11.95 -45.69
N GLY A 676 13.35 11.01 -45.33
CA GLY A 676 14.58 11.32 -44.59
C GLY A 676 14.35 11.74 -43.13
N GLY A 677 13.31 11.18 -42.50
CA GLY A 677 12.94 11.37 -41.09
C GLY A 677 12.19 10.15 -40.56
N GLN A 678 11.79 10.17 -39.30
CA GLN A 678 11.08 9.05 -38.67
C GLN A 678 9.57 9.25 -38.77
N VAL A 679 8.84 8.21 -39.17
CA VAL A 679 7.38 8.27 -39.16
C VAL A 679 6.94 8.01 -37.73
N HIS A 680 6.59 9.08 -37.02
CA HIS A 680 6.07 9.00 -35.67
C HIS A 680 4.70 8.31 -35.63
N SER A 681 3.83 8.58 -36.61
CA SER A 681 2.54 7.90 -36.73
C SER A 681 1.93 8.03 -38.13
N VAL A 682 1.26 6.98 -38.60
CA VAL A 682 0.39 7.00 -39.78
C VAL A 682 -1.06 7.05 -39.30
N GLY A 683 -1.72 8.20 -39.48
CA GLY A 683 -2.97 8.50 -38.78
C GLY A 683 -2.68 9.07 -37.38
N VAL A 684 -2.82 10.39 -37.23
CA VAL A 684 -2.62 11.07 -35.95
C VAL A 684 -3.84 10.83 -35.06
N ASP A 685 -3.60 10.33 -33.84
CA ASP A 685 -4.63 10.10 -32.82
C ASP A 685 -4.33 10.98 -31.58
N PRO A 686 -4.91 12.18 -31.50
CA PRO A 686 -4.76 13.07 -30.34
C PRO A 686 -5.20 12.43 -29.01
N CYS A 687 -6.25 11.61 -29.02
CA CYS A 687 -6.78 10.96 -27.82
C CYS A 687 -5.84 9.93 -27.18
N ALA A 688 -4.87 9.40 -27.95
CA ALA A 688 -3.86 8.49 -27.42
C ALA A 688 -2.80 9.18 -26.55
N LYS A 689 -2.57 10.49 -26.73
CA LYS A 689 -1.53 11.25 -26.01
C LYS A 689 -2.07 12.20 -24.94
N GLU A 690 -3.25 12.77 -25.15
CA GLU A 690 -3.93 13.66 -24.19
C GLU A 690 -5.26 13.03 -23.79
N PRO A 691 -5.24 11.92 -23.02
CA PRO A 691 -6.47 11.26 -22.62
C PRO A 691 -7.28 12.20 -21.72
N CYS A 692 -8.60 12.26 -21.96
CA CYS A 692 -9.50 13.04 -21.11
C CYS A 692 -9.35 12.59 -19.65
N THR A 693 -9.12 13.54 -18.74
CA THR A 693 -9.09 13.25 -17.30
C THR A 693 -10.43 12.72 -16.80
N VAL A 694 -11.52 13.10 -17.47
CA VAL A 694 -12.90 12.72 -17.18
C VAL A 694 -13.71 12.65 -18.50
N GLY A 695 -14.38 11.52 -18.76
CA GLY A 695 -15.28 11.34 -19.91
C GLY A 695 -14.72 10.49 -21.05
N PHE A 696 -15.35 10.54 -22.23
CA PHE A 696 -14.88 9.86 -23.45
C PHE A 696 -14.17 10.86 -24.36
N CYS A 697 -13.06 10.43 -24.97
CA CYS A 697 -12.29 11.18 -25.96
C CYS A 697 -12.63 10.68 -27.37
N TYR A 698 -12.87 11.59 -28.31
CA TYR A 698 -12.87 11.26 -29.74
C TYR A 698 -12.05 12.29 -30.54
N ASN A 699 -11.52 11.86 -31.68
CA ASN A 699 -10.71 12.69 -32.56
C ASN A 699 -11.61 13.51 -33.50
N ASP A 700 -11.36 14.81 -33.60
CA ASP A 700 -12.01 15.71 -34.56
C ASP A 700 -10.97 16.46 -35.39
N ILE A 701 -11.37 16.94 -36.57
CA ILE A 701 -10.48 17.62 -37.53
C ILE A 701 -10.98 19.04 -37.75
N PHE A 702 -10.14 20.03 -37.46
CA PHE A 702 -10.41 21.44 -37.70
C PHE A 702 -9.59 21.96 -38.88
N ALA A 703 -10.26 22.34 -39.97
CA ALA A 703 -9.65 23.03 -41.10
C ALA A 703 -9.96 24.53 -41.05
N SER A 704 -8.95 25.36 -41.31
CA SER A 704 -9.10 26.81 -41.40
C SER A 704 -8.87 27.31 -42.84
N ASN A 705 -9.24 28.56 -43.10
CA ASN A 705 -8.86 29.23 -44.34
C ASN A 705 -7.47 29.90 -44.26
N GLN A 706 -6.67 29.61 -43.24
CA GLN A 706 -5.26 30.05 -43.17
C GLN A 706 -4.39 29.09 -44.00
N TYR A 707 -3.25 29.62 -44.47
CA TYR A 707 -2.38 28.92 -45.39
C TYR A 707 -0.91 29.14 -45.06
N THR A 708 -0.13 28.08 -45.25
CA THR A 708 1.33 28.08 -45.13
C THR A 708 1.96 27.87 -46.51
N ILE A 709 2.93 28.73 -46.87
CA ILE A 709 3.69 28.57 -48.11
C ILE A 709 4.80 27.55 -47.86
N VAL A 710 4.71 26.40 -48.55
CA VAL A 710 5.76 25.37 -48.53
C VAL A 710 6.56 25.51 -49.82
N THR A 711 7.82 25.92 -49.71
CA THR A 711 8.71 26.17 -50.85
C THR A 711 9.78 25.08 -50.99
N ASP A 712 10.15 24.79 -52.22
CA ASP A 712 11.37 24.06 -52.59
C ASP A 712 12.64 24.91 -52.39
N LYS A 713 12.54 26.23 -52.38
CA LYS A 713 13.71 27.10 -52.24
C LYS A 713 14.34 27.12 -50.84
N ASN A 714 15.40 26.34 -50.65
CA ASN A 714 16.64 26.76 -49.97
C ASN A 714 17.85 25.89 -50.42
N GLY A 715 18.07 25.77 -51.72
CA GLY A 715 19.40 25.61 -52.31
C GLY A 715 20.28 24.43 -51.88
N ILE A 716 20.04 23.24 -52.46
CA ILE A 716 21.06 22.30 -53.00
C ILE A 716 20.42 21.42 -54.08
N ILE A 717 20.29 21.89 -55.32
CA ILE A 717 19.99 21.03 -56.48
C ILE A 717 20.64 21.66 -57.72
N PRO A 718 21.17 20.87 -58.69
CA PRO A 718 21.52 21.40 -60.00
C PRO A 718 20.37 22.24 -60.57
N PRO A 719 20.66 23.24 -61.42
CA PRO A 719 19.65 24.14 -61.98
C PRO A 719 18.48 23.37 -62.58
N LYS A 720 17.37 23.33 -61.84
CA LYS A 720 16.15 22.66 -62.27
C LYS A 720 15.46 23.58 -63.29
N PRO A 721 15.12 23.09 -64.49
CA PRO A 721 14.34 23.86 -65.46
C PRO A 721 12.93 24.24 -64.94
N SER A 722 12.47 23.63 -63.84
CA SER A 722 11.21 23.97 -63.18
C SER A 722 11.25 23.83 -61.66
N ALA A 723 10.60 24.76 -60.95
CA ALA A 723 10.29 24.72 -59.52
C ALA A 723 8.79 24.47 -59.26
N ARG A 724 8.46 24.05 -58.04
CA ARG A 724 7.08 23.86 -57.59
C ARG A 724 6.87 24.34 -56.15
N ILE A 725 5.91 25.23 -55.94
CA ILE A 725 5.46 25.72 -54.63
C ILE A 725 4.13 25.07 -54.27
N PHE A 726 3.99 24.65 -53.03
CA PHE A 726 2.76 24.12 -52.48
C PHE A 726 2.17 25.08 -51.44
N ILE A 727 0.93 25.50 -51.64
CA ILE A 727 0.19 26.30 -50.66
C ILE A 727 -0.64 25.35 -49.81
N SER A 728 -0.09 25.06 -48.62
CA SER A 728 -0.69 24.18 -47.62
C SER A 728 -1.90 24.86 -46.98
N MET A 729 -3.03 24.15 -46.91
CA MET A 729 -4.17 24.53 -46.09
C MET A 729 -3.89 24.15 -44.64
N ASP A 730 -4.17 25.03 -43.68
CA ASP A 730 -3.91 24.73 -42.27
C ASP A 730 -5.02 23.84 -41.69
N VAL A 731 -4.67 22.60 -41.33
CA VAL A 731 -5.60 21.56 -40.83
C VAL A 731 -5.01 20.85 -39.62
N HIS A 732 -5.74 20.86 -38.50
CA HIS A 732 -5.29 20.31 -37.22
C HIS A 732 -6.18 19.17 -36.72
N ASP A 733 -5.57 18.13 -36.15
CA ASP A 733 -6.26 17.10 -35.35
C ASP A 733 -6.39 17.57 -33.90
N VAL A 734 -7.58 17.45 -33.33
CA VAL A 734 -7.89 17.86 -31.95
C VAL A 734 -8.61 16.75 -31.19
N ALA A 735 -8.23 16.54 -29.93
CA ALA A 735 -8.95 15.68 -28.99
C ALA A 735 -10.16 16.44 -28.44
N VAL A 736 -11.36 15.87 -28.56
CA VAL A 736 -12.58 16.45 -27.99
C VAL A 736 -13.06 15.57 -26.83
N CYS A 737 -13.12 16.17 -25.63
CA CYS A 737 -13.58 15.52 -24.41
C CYS A 737 -15.05 15.78 -24.14
N VAL A 738 -15.83 14.72 -23.91
CA VAL A 738 -17.24 14.81 -23.50
C VAL A 738 -17.40 14.32 -22.06
N SER A 739 -17.70 15.24 -21.15
CA SER A 739 -17.82 15.00 -19.71
C SER A 739 -19.24 14.58 -19.30
N GLU A 740 -19.64 13.35 -19.59
CA GLU A 740 -20.81 12.75 -18.92
C GLU A 740 -20.36 11.62 -17.98
N ILE A 741 -20.13 11.98 -16.71
CA ILE A 741 -19.96 11.00 -15.63
C ILE A 741 -21.35 10.52 -15.21
N ARG A 742 -21.75 9.33 -15.64
CA ARG A 742 -22.80 8.59 -14.92
C ARG A 742 -22.15 7.80 -13.80
N LYS A 743 -22.72 7.85 -12.59
CA LYS A 743 -22.51 6.85 -11.54
C LYS A 743 -22.91 5.49 -12.13
N VAL A 744 -21.94 4.71 -12.57
CA VAL A 744 -22.15 3.34 -13.05
C VAL A 744 -21.62 2.43 -11.95
N ASP A 745 -22.46 1.52 -11.47
CA ASP A 745 -21.98 0.33 -10.77
C ASP A 745 -20.97 -0.36 -11.70
N LEU A 746 -19.68 -0.26 -11.36
CA LEU A 746 -18.60 -0.69 -12.27
C LEU A 746 -18.54 -2.22 -12.42
N CYS A 747 -19.09 -2.99 -11.47
CA CYS A 747 -19.14 -4.45 -11.53
C CYS A 747 -20.55 -4.97 -11.81
N LYS A 748 -21.02 -4.83 -13.06
CA LYS A 748 -22.30 -5.42 -13.48
C LYS A 748 -22.14 -6.91 -13.83
N GLU A 749 -23.19 -7.70 -13.62
CA GLU A 749 -23.22 -9.11 -14.05
C GLU A 749 -23.49 -9.23 -15.56
N GLY A 750 -22.93 -10.29 -16.18
CA GLY A 750 -23.16 -10.59 -17.60
C GLY A 750 -22.23 -9.85 -18.57
N PRO A 751 -22.66 -9.52 -19.80
CA PRO A 751 -21.80 -8.97 -20.86
C PRO A 751 -21.32 -7.53 -20.59
N GLU A 752 -21.83 -6.87 -19.55
CA GLU A 752 -21.38 -5.55 -19.08
C GLU A 752 -20.36 -5.64 -17.93
N ASN A 753 -19.90 -6.85 -17.57
CA ASN A 753 -18.81 -7.04 -16.61
C ASN A 753 -17.48 -6.58 -17.23
N PRO A 754 -16.74 -5.64 -16.60
CA PRO A 754 -15.49 -5.14 -17.16
C PRO A 754 -14.32 -6.13 -17.05
N CYS A 755 -14.50 -7.26 -16.38
CA CYS A 755 -13.53 -8.35 -16.33
C CYS A 755 -13.77 -9.33 -17.49
N LEU A 756 -12.79 -9.39 -18.39
CA LEU A 756 -12.80 -10.25 -19.57
C LEU A 756 -12.56 -11.72 -19.19
N ASN A 757 -12.82 -12.62 -20.14
CA ASN A 757 -12.56 -14.05 -20.02
C ASN A 757 -13.20 -14.73 -18.79
N GLY A 758 -14.33 -14.19 -18.32
CA GLY A 758 -15.06 -14.69 -17.15
C GLY A 758 -14.41 -14.34 -15.80
N GLY A 759 -13.53 -13.33 -15.77
CA GLY A 759 -13.01 -12.77 -14.53
C GLY A 759 -14.11 -12.23 -13.62
N THR A 760 -13.91 -12.32 -12.31
CA THR A 760 -14.85 -11.83 -11.31
C THR A 760 -14.50 -10.39 -10.91
N CYS A 761 -15.43 -9.46 -11.07
CA CYS A 761 -15.24 -8.05 -10.73
C CYS A 761 -15.52 -7.77 -9.26
N TYR A 762 -14.64 -7.01 -8.60
CA TYR A 762 -14.82 -6.50 -7.24
C TYR A 762 -14.69 -4.97 -7.25
N PRO A 763 -15.65 -4.22 -6.68
CA PRO A 763 -15.54 -2.77 -6.58
C PRO A 763 -14.45 -2.36 -5.57
N ILE A 764 -13.73 -1.28 -5.87
CA ILE A 764 -12.77 -0.65 -4.95
C ILE A 764 -13.29 0.76 -4.63
N LEU A 765 -13.41 1.09 -3.34
CA LEU A 765 -13.82 2.41 -2.85
C LEU A 765 -12.60 3.36 -2.75
N PRO A 766 -12.74 4.68 -3.00
CA PRO A 766 -13.98 5.42 -3.27
C PRO A 766 -14.45 5.38 -4.75
N SER A 767 -13.62 4.91 -5.68
CA SER A 767 -13.99 4.66 -7.09
C SER A 767 -13.00 3.70 -7.76
N GLY A 768 -13.51 2.68 -8.47
CA GLY A 768 -12.69 1.72 -9.22
C GLY A 768 -13.25 0.29 -9.16
N TYR A 769 -12.61 -0.63 -9.87
CA TYR A 769 -12.86 -2.06 -9.80
C TYR A 769 -11.57 -2.86 -9.99
N ARG A 770 -11.51 -4.07 -9.44
CA ARG A 770 -10.45 -5.06 -9.69
C ARG A 770 -11.04 -6.36 -10.22
N CYS A 771 -10.31 -7.00 -11.12
CA CYS A 771 -10.68 -8.29 -11.66
C CYS A 771 -9.88 -9.41 -11.00
N LYS A 772 -10.56 -10.43 -10.50
CA LYS A 772 -9.94 -11.70 -10.14
C LYS A 772 -10.04 -12.64 -11.32
N CYS A 773 -8.90 -13.00 -11.87
CA CYS A 773 -8.83 -13.83 -13.05
C CYS A 773 -8.98 -15.30 -12.73
N MET A 774 -9.69 -16.02 -13.60
CA MET A 774 -9.74 -17.47 -13.55
C MET A 774 -8.37 -18.05 -13.89
N GLN A 775 -8.10 -19.27 -13.42
CA GLN A 775 -6.80 -19.91 -13.59
C GLN A 775 -6.34 -19.91 -15.05
N GLY A 776 -5.12 -19.38 -15.25
CA GLY A 776 -4.50 -19.20 -16.55
C GLY A 776 -4.92 -17.93 -17.29
N PHE A 777 -5.70 -17.03 -16.72
CA PHE A 777 -5.88 -15.68 -17.25
C PHE A 777 -5.21 -14.66 -16.34
N ASP A 778 -4.72 -13.57 -16.90
CA ASP A 778 -3.95 -12.54 -16.19
C ASP A 778 -4.20 -11.13 -16.78
N GLY A 779 -3.65 -10.09 -16.16
CA GLY A 779 -3.84 -8.68 -16.53
C GLY A 779 -5.00 -8.00 -15.81
N LEU A 780 -5.02 -6.66 -15.83
CA LEU A 780 -5.94 -5.80 -15.06
C LEU A 780 -7.44 -6.12 -15.27
N GLN A 781 -7.80 -6.60 -16.45
CA GLN A 781 -9.15 -7.03 -16.81
C GLN A 781 -9.21 -8.53 -17.14
N CYS A 782 -8.22 -9.33 -16.77
CA CYS A 782 -8.10 -10.75 -17.16
C CYS A 782 -8.00 -10.97 -18.67
N GLN A 783 -7.40 -10.02 -19.38
CA GLN A 783 -7.28 -10.03 -20.84
C GLN A 783 -6.17 -10.95 -21.38
N LEU A 784 -5.19 -11.32 -20.55
CA LEU A 784 -4.05 -12.16 -20.92
C LEU A 784 -4.34 -13.63 -20.58
N SER A 785 -3.73 -14.59 -21.27
CA SER A 785 -3.85 -16.02 -20.92
C SER A 785 -2.52 -16.79 -20.96
N THR A 786 -2.17 -17.48 -19.88
CA THR A 786 -1.01 -18.38 -19.76
C THR A 786 -1.46 -19.84 -19.60
N ARG A 787 -0.84 -20.78 -20.31
CA ARG A 787 -1.16 -22.23 -20.23
C ARG A 787 0.12 -23.08 -20.26
N TYR A 788 0.05 -24.25 -19.63
CA TYR A 788 1.08 -25.29 -19.64
C TYR A 788 0.47 -26.60 -20.13
N PHE A 789 1.20 -27.33 -20.96
CA PHE A 789 0.81 -28.65 -21.47
C PHE A 789 1.99 -29.61 -21.36
N GLU A 790 1.72 -30.86 -21.00
CA GLU A 790 2.66 -31.97 -21.22
C GLU A 790 2.60 -32.41 -22.69
N LYS A 791 3.53 -33.27 -23.12
CA LYS A 791 3.68 -33.66 -24.53
C LYS A 791 2.34 -34.10 -25.13
N ASP A 792 1.97 -33.52 -26.28
CA ASP A 792 0.73 -33.70 -27.05
C ASP A 792 -0.56 -33.06 -26.48
N GLY A 793 -0.47 -32.22 -25.43
CA GLY A 793 -1.61 -31.46 -24.91
C GLY A 793 -1.94 -30.18 -25.70
N PHE A 794 -3.22 -29.83 -25.80
CA PHE A 794 -3.70 -28.59 -26.42
C PHE A 794 -4.96 -28.03 -25.74
N PHE A 795 -5.35 -26.80 -26.06
CA PHE A 795 -6.61 -26.20 -25.64
C PHE A 795 -7.24 -25.40 -26.79
N LEU A 796 -8.55 -25.21 -26.74
CA LEU A 796 -9.31 -24.49 -27.77
C LEU A 796 -9.71 -23.11 -27.25
N LEU A 797 -9.35 -22.08 -28.02
CA LEU A 797 -9.83 -20.70 -27.81
C LEU A 797 -11.07 -20.43 -28.67
N LYS A 798 -11.81 -19.36 -28.34
CA LYS A 798 -12.86 -18.87 -29.24
C LYS A 798 -12.24 -18.58 -30.62
N PRO A 799 -12.93 -18.94 -31.72
CA PRO A 799 -12.44 -18.67 -33.06
C PRO A 799 -12.08 -17.20 -33.21
N ILE A 800 -10.95 -16.97 -33.85
CA ILE A 800 -10.49 -15.64 -34.18
C ILE A 800 -11.53 -15.01 -35.13
N SER A 801 -12.13 -13.88 -34.73
CA SER A 801 -13.09 -13.16 -35.57
C SER A 801 -12.40 -12.68 -36.85
N TYR A 802 -13.08 -12.63 -37.98
CA TYR A 802 -12.43 -12.29 -39.26
C TYR A 802 -11.91 -10.85 -39.23
N PHE A 803 -10.58 -10.69 -39.25
CA PHE A 803 -9.92 -9.38 -39.30
C PHE A 803 -8.89 -9.32 -40.42
N TYR A 804 -8.82 -8.15 -41.06
CA TYR A 804 -7.97 -7.86 -42.23
C TYR A 804 -6.50 -7.63 -41.83
N GLU A 805 -6.30 -7.15 -40.60
CA GLU A 805 -5.02 -7.06 -39.92
C GLU A 805 -5.19 -7.56 -38.49
N GLY A 806 -4.19 -8.26 -37.99
CA GLY A 806 -4.17 -8.71 -36.61
C GLY A 806 -2.78 -9.14 -36.21
N THR A 807 -2.41 -8.84 -34.97
CA THR A 807 -1.18 -9.34 -34.37
C THR A 807 -1.54 -10.55 -33.51
N ILE A 808 -0.98 -11.71 -33.84
CA ILE A 808 -0.96 -12.85 -32.94
C ILE A 808 0.36 -12.76 -32.16
N SER A 809 0.27 -12.36 -30.91
CA SER A 809 1.39 -12.29 -29.99
C SER A 809 1.21 -13.36 -28.92
N PHE A 810 2.21 -14.20 -28.72
CA PHE A 810 2.26 -15.12 -27.59
C PHE A 810 3.69 -15.30 -27.11
N GLU A 811 3.81 -15.56 -25.81
CA GLU A 811 5.07 -15.98 -25.19
C GLU A 811 5.01 -17.48 -24.92
N PHE A 812 6.11 -18.19 -25.20
CA PHE A 812 6.21 -19.61 -24.91
C PHE A 812 7.62 -19.97 -24.41
N SER A 813 7.72 -21.08 -23.69
CA SER A 813 8.98 -21.69 -23.26
C SER A 813 8.88 -23.20 -23.45
N THR A 814 9.93 -23.82 -24.00
CA THR A 814 9.98 -25.26 -24.24
C THR A 814 11.41 -25.79 -24.24
N LEU A 815 11.58 -27.07 -23.94
CA LEU A 815 12.83 -27.81 -24.15
C LEU A 815 12.77 -28.69 -25.42
N ASP A 816 11.58 -28.93 -25.96
CA ASP A 816 11.38 -29.74 -27.17
C ASP A 816 11.71 -28.91 -28.42
N SER A 817 12.59 -29.44 -29.27
CA SER A 817 13.00 -28.78 -30.50
C SER A 817 11.96 -28.86 -31.63
N ASN A 818 10.91 -29.66 -31.45
CA ASN A 818 9.88 -29.90 -32.46
C ASN A 818 8.49 -29.98 -31.80
N GLY A 819 7.50 -29.26 -32.34
CA GLY A 819 6.12 -29.34 -31.83
C GLY A 819 5.19 -28.23 -32.36
N LEU A 820 3.89 -28.50 -32.45
CA LEU A 820 2.88 -27.53 -32.88
C LEU A 820 2.52 -26.58 -31.72
N ILE A 821 2.61 -25.28 -31.94
CA ILE A 821 2.42 -24.25 -30.90
C ILE A 821 1.05 -23.58 -31.03
N PHE A 822 0.62 -23.32 -32.25
CA PHE A 822 -0.66 -22.70 -32.54
C PHE A 822 -1.26 -23.29 -33.82
N TYR A 823 -2.56 -23.57 -33.79
CA TYR A 823 -3.31 -24.04 -34.95
C TYR A 823 -4.67 -23.37 -35.04
N HIS A 824 -4.95 -22.79 -36.19
CA HIS A 824 -6.22 -22.18 -36.52
C HIS A 824 -6.71 -22.77 -37.85
N GLY A 825 -7.56 -23.78 -37.77
CA GLY A 825 -8.12 -24.51 -38.91
C GLY A 825 -9.20 -25.51 -38.45
N PRO A 826 -9.85 -26.23 -39.37
CA PRO A 826 -10.91 -27.16 -39.02
C PRO A 826 -10.40 -28.36 -38.22
N THR A 827 -11.08 -28.66 -37.12
CA THR A 827 -10.85 -29.86 -36.31
C THR A 827 -11.65 -31.03 -36.88
N ILE A 828 -11.01 -32.22 -36.97
CA ILE A 828 -11.52 -33.42 -37.66
C ILE A 828 -12.81 -33.93 -36.98
N SER A 829 -13.97 -33.41 -37.34
CA SER A 829 -15.27 -34.05 -37.08
C SER A 829 -16.19 -34.12 -38.30
N ASP A 830 -15.84 -33.49 -39.42
CA ASP A 830 -16.57 -33.63 -40.68
C ASP A 830 -15.94 -34.75 -41.53
N SER A 831 -16.31 -35.99 -41.20
CA SER A 831 -15.89 -37.19 -41.91
C SER A 831 -16.37 -37.29 -43.36
N ASP A 832 -17.19 -36.35 -43.84
CA ASP A 832 -17.83 -36.37 -45.16
C ASP A 832 -17.06 -35.64 -46.28
N ASN A 833 -15.92 -35.01 -46.00
CA ASN A 833 -15.19 -34.22 -47.02
C ASN A 833 -13.67 -34.43 -47.03
N ARG A 834 -13.20 -35.67 -47.18
CA ARG A 834 -11.75 -35.98 -47.28
C ARG A 834 -11.03 -35.39 -48.50
N ASN A 835 -11.76 -34.81 -49.47
CA ASN A 835 -11.19 -34.24 -50.71
C ASN A 835 -11.39 -32.72 -50.86
N LYS A 836 -11.83 -32.00 -49.81
CA LYS A 836 -11.81 -30.53 -49.82
C LYS A 836 -10.55 -30.04 -49.09
N LEU A 837 -9.74 -29.26 -49.79
CA LEU A 837 -8.67 -28.46 -49.20
C LEU A 837 -9.32 -27.41 -48.29
N LEU A 838 -8.84 -27.31 -47.05
CA LEU A 838 -9.40 -26.40 -46.05
C LEU A 838 -8.33 -25.40 -45.59
N ASP A 839 -8.79 -24.19 -45.29
CA ASP A 839 -7.95 -23.08 -44.85
C ASP A 839 -7.42 -23.36 -43.44
N PHE A 840 -6.12 -23.19 -43.24
CA PHE A 840 -5.53 -23.25 -41.91
C PHE A 840 -4.28 -22.39 -41.78
N LEU A 841 -4.00 -21.99 -40.54
CA LEU A 841 -2.74 -21.40 -40.10
C LEU A 841 -2.17 -22.29 -38.99
N ALA A 842 -0.94 -22.75 -39.15
CA ALA A 842 -0.21 -23.51 -38.15
C ALA A 842 1.12 -22.83 -37.87
N ILE A 843 1.49 -22.75 -36.58
CA ILE A 843 2.79 -22.25 -36.14
C ILE A 843 3.40 -23.37 -35.30
N ASP A 844 4.57 -23.83 -35.72
CA ASP A 844 5.28 -24.97 -35.13
C ASP A 844 6.73 -24.63 -34.84
N LEU A 845 7.36 -25.37 -33.94
CA LEU A 845 8.80 -25.41 -33.81
C LEU A 845 9.35 -26.56 -34.67
N VAL A 846 10.40 -26.27 -35.44
CA VAL A 846 11.13 -27.24 -36.27
C VAL A 846 12.62 -27.06 -36.01
N ASP A 847 13.27 -28.08 -35.45
CA ASP A 847 14.68 -28.09 -35.04
C ASP A 847 15.10 -26.84 -34.22
N GLY A 848 14.24 -26.41 -33.31
CA GLY A 848 14.49 -25.26 -32.43
C GLY A 848 14.07 -23.91 -33.02
N LYS A 849 13.51 -23.86 -34.24
CA LYS A 849 13.14 -22.61 -34.93
C LYS A 849 11.64 -22.53 -35.19
N VAL A 850 11.08 -21.33 -35.17
CA VAL A 850 9.66 -21.13 -35.50
C VAL A 850 9.42 -21.29 -37.00
N GLY A 851 8.54 -22.23 -37.33
CA GLY A 851 7.92 -22.43 -38.63
C GLY A 851 6.50 -21.89 -38.65
N ILE A 852 6.10 -21.36 -39.80
CA ILE A 852 4.72 -20.93 -40.06
C ILE A 852 4.26 -21.65 -41.33
N SER A 853 3.12 -22.33 -41.25
CA SER A 853 2.47 -23.02 -42.36
C SER A 853 1.06 -22.47 -42.57
N ILE A 854 0.73 -22.06 -43.79
CA ILE A 854 -0.57 -21.48 -44.14
C ILE A 854 -1.13 -22.21 -45.36
N SER A 855 -2.40 -22.57 -45.29
CA SER A 855 -3.22 -23.06 -46.40
C SER A 855 -4.42 -22.15 -46.56
N GLN A 856 -4.74 -21.78 -47.80
CA GLN A 856 -5.94 -21.01 -48.16
C GLN A 856 -6.93 -21.88 -48.98
N GLY A 857 -6.86 -23.20 -48.85
CA GLY A 857 -7.83 -24.09 -49.50
C GLY A 857 -7.58 -24.35 -51.00
N GLU A 858 -6.53 -23.77 -51.59
CA GLU A 858 -6.02 -24.10 -52.93
C GLU A 858 -4.67 -24.85 -52.82
N GLU A 859 -4.32 -25.69 -53.81
CA GLU A 859 -3.33 -26.80 -53.73
C GLU A 859 -1.92 -26.50 -53.15
N LYS A 860 -1.52 -25.25 -52.87
CA LYS A 860 -0.20 -24.90 -52.33
C LYS A 860 -0.25 -24.48 -50.86
N ILE A 861 0.28 -25.33 -49.98
CA ILE A 861 0.62 -24.95 -48.60
C ILE A 861 1.87 -24.06 -48.63
N PHE A 862 1.76 -22.84 -48.11
CA PHE A 862 2.90 -21.94 -47.91
C PHE A 862 3.55 -22.26 -46.56
N ARG A 863 4.81 -22.72 -46.56
CA ARG A 863 5.59 -22.92 -45.34
C ARG A 863 6.83 -22.05 -45.34
N LYS A 864 7.04 -21.29 -44.27
CA LYS A 864 8.23 -20.47 -44.04
C LYS A 864 8.83 -20.83 -42.68
N ILE A 865 10.05 -21.35 -42.70
CA ILE A 865 10.87 -21.49 -41.49
C ILE A 865 11.62 -20.18 -41.30
N VAL A 866 11.49 -19.54 -40.14
CA VAL A 866 12.26 -18.34 -39.82
C VAL A 866 13.68 -18.76 -39.50
N VAL A 867 14.64 -18.47 -40.38
CA VAL A 867 16.00 -19.04 -40.30
C VAL A 867 16.98 -18.20 -39.46
N SER A 868 16.69 -16.94 -39.16
CA SER A 868 17.60 -16.07 -38.39
C SER A 868 17.28 -16.09 -36.89
N GLY A 869 18.21 -16.59 -36.06
CA GLY A 869 18.11 -16.55 -34.60
C GLY A 869 18.77 -17.74 -33.89
N LYS A 870 18.86 -17.66 -32.55
CA LYS A 870 19.18 -18.80 -31.66
C LYS A 870 18.01 -19.79 -31.63
N ASN A 871 18.30 -21.04 -31.26
CA ASN A 871 17.28 -22.05 -31.02
C ASN A 871 16.42 -21.64 -29.81
N LEU A 872 15.09 -21.74 -29.96
CA LEU A 872 14.09 -21.28 -28.99
C LEU A 872 13.65 -22.39 -28.01
N ASN A 873 14.30 -23.56 -28.07
CA ASN A 873 14.05 -24.70 -27.19
C ASN A 873 15.07 -24.78 -26.03
N ASP A 874 15.44 -23.63 -25.48
CA ASP A 874 16.45 -23.47 -24.42
C ASP A 874 15.83 -23.42 -23.00
N GLY A 875 14.50 -23.58 -22.89
CA GLY A 875 13.79 -23.50 -21.61
C GLY A 875 13.56 -22.07 -21.09
N LEU A 876 13.96 -21.04 -21.83
CA LEU A 876 13.64 -19.63 -21.53
C LEU A 876 12.32 -19.22 -22.20
N PHE A 877 11.72 -18.12 -21.75
CA PHE A 877 10.53 -17.56 -22.38
C PHE A 877 10.93 -16.72 -23.59
N HIS A 878 10.26 -16.97 -24.72
CA HIS A 878 10.46 -16.26 -25.97
C HIS A 878 9.15 -15.62 -26.41
N ASN A 879 9.22 -14.37 -26.85
CA ASN A 879 8.07 -13.66 -27.39
C ASN A 879 8.03 -13.82 -28.91
N VAL A 880 6.91 -14.34 -29.42
CA VAL A 880 6.65 -14.48 -30.85
C VAL A 880 5.51 -13.56 -31.23
N ASN A 881 5.85 -12.56 -32.04
CA ASN A 881 4.89 -11.63 -32.63
C ASN A 881 4.73 -11.94 -34.11
N ILE A 882 3.54 -12.41 -34.47
CA ILE A 882 3.18 -12.73 -35.85
C ILE A 882 2.16 -11.71 -36.30
N PHE A 883 2.58 -10.90 -37.26
CA PHE A 883 1.76 -9.86 -37.84
C PHE A 883 1.08 -10.42 -39.09
N LYS A 884 -0.24 -10.56 -39.04
CA LYS A 884 -1.05 -10.82 -40.24
C LYS A 884 -1.43 -9.48 -40.84
N ARG A 885 -0.95 -9.22 -42.07
CA ARG A 885 -1.30 -8.06 -42.89
C ARG A 885 -1.90 -8.56 -44.20
N GLY A 886 -3.18 -8.29 -44.43
CA GLY A 886 -3.90 -8.74 -45.64
C GLY A 886 -4.56 -10.12 -45.49
N LYS A 887 -5.01 -10.68 -46.63
CA LYS A 887 -5.81 -11.91 -46.72
C LYS A 887 -5.07 -13.17 -46.31
#